data_AF-A0AA39LK43-F1
#
_entry.id   AF-A0AA39LK43-F1
#
_cell.length_a   1.000
_cell.length_b   1.000
_cell.length_c   1.000
_cell.angle_alpha   90.00
_cell.angle_beta   90.00
_cell.angle_gamma   90.00
#
_symmetry.space_group_name_H-M   'P 1'
#
loop_
_entity.id
_entity.type
_entity.pdbx_description
1 polymer ?
#
loop_
_entity_poly.entity_id
_entity_poly.type
_entity_poly.pdbx_seq_one_letter_code
_entity_poly.pdbx_strand_id
1 'polypeptide(L)'
;MLKLCGQRASLTGVLAKSYCTSLTSAGLVTRKIDKVLIANRGEIAIRVMKTARKMGIKSVAVFSDADRSSLHTRYADEAYHVGEPAALKSYLDMKKIIDTAKKSDAQAIHPGYGFLSENAEFAELCAKEGIAFVGPPTKAIRDMGTKSIAKQIMSDAGVPVIIGYHGNDQSDAKLLQESKKIGFPVMLKAVYGGGGKGMRIALNEEEFAEKLESARSEARKSFGNDDMLVEKFVERPRHVEVQVFGDTHGNYVYLWERDCSVQRRHQKIIEEAPAPGLTMAQRRELGESAVRAAQAVNYVGAGTVEFIMDAMGNFYFMEMNTRLQVEHPVSEAITGTDLVEWQLKVAQGEKIPLRQQDIKLNGHALEARIYAEDTKAGFMPIAGNLEYLSFPKDARVDTGVEQGDDVSVHYDPMIAKVIVWGADRDQAIAKLDKALYKTQIGGLLTNVDFVRDVLKHEGFVQGDVYTDFIRDHEKELFYDSKPSVSARIESVISSVLLNQDTGVSKHDGPLNSRDYFRLNHVAHKIVTLKDEDVVIEFPSSDYMLVNLDGRKYKTHVYSIQRGNTTVSFGLEVEGKQWNCKAVSLASSFQVYGHEVRNWPKRTIDFSEAQVDASSSLSARAPMPGVIDKVLVEAGDTVKAGQALVVMVAMKMEYIIRAPMDNVITAVSCKPGANVAKNATLVRAISRHRTMAPPSYADLGKSCNDLFKKGYNFGFLKIESTTKSGNNGELEFKTGAAHNVSNQKLNGNLDIKYKVPSYGITITEKWNTDNVLGTTIDVQDQLARGTKLTFDSTYAPHIGKRSAKVKAEWVNPNAKVNADVSLDGGPVVNLAAVFGHGQWLIGVQSGLDVASNKLKATNFALGHQGQDYTVHTFMNNASELGCTVFHRPAKNVELGGQLGWTIGDKTTNFGLAAKYSPSADLLFRGKIDNKSNVALAATHSLNKDVKLTASTQFALTGAEGTQKFGLGLEYTP
;
A
#
# COMPACT_ATOMS: atom_id res chain seq x y z
N MET A 1 -10.48 85.72 -30.27
CA MET A 1 -11.67 85.69 -31.13
C MET A 1 -11.68 84.33 -31.82
N LEU A 2 -12.53 83.37 -31.42
CA LEU A 2 -13.93 83.16 -31.88
C LEU A 2 -13.96 82.87 -33.39
N LYS A 3 -14.43 81.73 -33.94
CA LYS A 3 -15.74 81.05 -33.77
C LYS A 3 -15.68 79.72 -34.56
N LEU A 4 -15.99 78.54 -33.99
CA LEU A 4 -17.31 77.88 -33.81
C LEU A 4 -17.78 76.97 -34.96
N CYS A 5 -17.70 75.65 -34.72
CA CYS A 5 -18.67 74.56 -35.03
C CYS A 5 -17.90 73.25 -35.32
N GLY A 6 -18.13 72.09 -34.68
CA GLY A 6 -19.17 71.69 -33.74
C GLY A 6 -19.40 70.17 -33.86
N GLN A 7 -18.99 69.44 -32.82
CA GLN A 7 -19.52 68.16 -32.32
C GLN A 7 -19.98 67.07 -33.31
N ARG A 8 -19.19 65.99 -33.43
CA ARG A 8 -19.61 64.59 -33.16
C ARG A 8 -18.40 63.66 -33.22
N ALA A 9 -18.39 62.65 -32.35
CA ALA A 9 -17.39 61.59 -32.19
C ALA A 9 -16.11 61.90 -31.38
N SER A 10 -16.26 62.13 -30.07
CA SER A 10 -15.18 61.84 -29.10
C SER A 10 -15.71 61.40 -27.72
N LEU A 11 -16.73 60.54 -27.71
CA LEU A 11 -17.43 60.11 -26.48
C LEU A 11 -17.33 58.60 -26.21
N THR A 12 -16.34 57.90 -26.76
CA THR A 12 -16.14 56.44 -26.53
C THR A 12 -14.76 56.08 -25.97
N GLY A 13 -14.06 57.04 -25.35
CA GLY A 13 -12.67 56.83 -24.87
C GLY A 13 -12.43 56.89 -23.36
N VAL A 14 -13.41 57.25 -22.51
CA VAL A 14 -13.14 57.63 -21.10
C VAL A 14 -14.03 56.93 -20.05
N LEU A 15 -14.69 55.80 -20.38
CA LEU A 15 -15.58 55.11 -19.42
C LEU A 15 -15.26 53.64 -19.10
N ALA A 16 -14.04 53.16 -19.32
CA ALA A 16 -13.74 51.72 -19.12
C ALA A 16 -12.47 51.39 -18.31
N LYS A 17 -11.92 52.33 -17.52
CA LYS A 17 -10.77 52.05 -16.64
C LYS A 17 -10.86 52.79 -15.31
N SER A 18 -11.62 52.23 -14.40
CA SER A 18 -11.55 52.40 -12.93
C SER A 18 -12.47 51.32 -12.33
N TYR A 19 -12.49 51.15 -11.01
CA TYR A 19 -13.38 50.23 -10.27
C TYR A 19 -12.82 48.82 -10.03
N CYS A 20 -11.71 48.81 -9.29
CA CYS A 20 -11.59 47.95 -8.13
C CYS A 20 -12.15 48.71 -6.92
N THR A 21 -12.73 48.02 -5.93
CA THR A 21 -13.36 48.58 -4.71
C THR A 21 -12.65 49.85 -4.20
N SER A 22 -13.25 51.02 -4.46
CA SER A 22 -12.96 52.24 -3.72
C SER A 22 -14.26 52.77 -3.11
N LEU A 23 -14.20 53.13 -1.82
CA LEU A 23 -15.16 54.03 -1.22
C LEU A 23 -15.15 55.33 -2.04
N THR A 24 -16.22 55.58 -2.78
CA THR A 24 -16.51 56.93 -3.27
C THR A 24 -17.61 57.53 -2.40
N SER A 25 -17.64 58.86 -2.34
CA SER A 25 -18.57 59.68 -1.57
C SER A 25 -20.06 59.53 -1.94
N ALA A 26 -20.42 58.53 -2.77
CA ALA A 26 -21.76 58.32 -3.32
C ALA A 26 -22.35 56.89 -3.16
N GLY A 27 -21.70 55.95 -2.45
CA GLY A 27 -22.29 54.64 -2.10
C GLY A 27 -21.86 53.43 -2.95
N LEU A 28 -22.20 52.21 -2.47
CA LEU A 28 -21.84 50.90 -3.05
C LEU A 28 -22.46 50.69 -4.44
N VAL A 29 -21.63 50.52 -5.47
CA VAL A 29 -22.07 50.13 -6.81
C VAL A 29 -22.29 48.61 -6.82
N THR A 30 -23.55 48.19 -7.02
CA THR A 30 -23.92 46.79 -7.22
C THR A 30 -23.30 46.28 -8.52
N ARG A 31 -22.40 45.29 -8.44
CA ARG A 31 -21.82 44.68 -9.62
C ARG A 31 -22.64 43.46 -10.00
N LYS A 32 -23.38 43.53 -11.10
CA LYS A 32 -24.12 42.39 -11.63
C LYS A 32 -23.16 41.28 -12.04
N ILE A 33 -23.33 40.07 -11.51
CA ILE A 33 -22.57 38.88 -11.91
C ILE A 33 -23.43 38.11 -12.91
N ASP A 34 -23.13 38.24 -14.20
CA ASP A 34 -23.80 37.48 -15.25
C ASP A 34 -23.05 36.18 -15.59
N LYS A 35 -21.74 36.14 -15.29
CA LYS A 35 -20.86 34.99 -15.50
C LYS A 35 -19.86 34.85 -14.35
N VAL A 36 -19.76 33.63 -13.80
CA VAL A 36 -18.82 33.27 -12.72
C VAL A 36 -17.89 32.16 -13.18
N LEU A 37 -16.58 32.33 -12.94
CA LEU A 37 -15.60 31.28 -13.09
C LEU A 37 -15.46 30.50 -11.78
N ILE A 38 -15.49 29.18 -11.86
CA ILE A 38 -15.33 28.30 -10.71
C ILE A 38 -13.89 27.81 -10.72
N ALA A 39 -13.05 28.35 -9.82
CA ALA A 39 -11.64 28.00 -9.70
C ALA A 39 -11.44 26.72 -8.88
N ASN A 40 -12.19 25.67 -9.22
CA ASN A 40 -12.19 24.38 -8.53
C ASN A 40 -12.68 23.25 -9.45
N ARG A 41 -12.73 22.02 -8.94
CA ARG A 41 -13.12 20.80 -9.66
C ARG A 41 -14.09 19.94 -8.85
N GLY A 42 -14.52 18.82 -9.44
CA GLY A 42 -15.26 17.78 -8.73
C GLY A 42 -16.61 18.25 -8.19
N GLU A 43 -17.01 17.71 -7.03
CA GLU A 43 -18.36 17.93 -6.49
C GLU A 43 -18.66 19.40 -6.21
N ILE A 44 -17.68 20.13 -5.65
CA ILE A 44 -17.88 21.55 -5.29
C ILE A 44 -18.08 22.43 -6.51
N ALA A 45 -17.42 22.10 -7.63
CA ALA A 45 -17.64 22.83 -8.86
C ALA A 45 -19.08 22.67 -9.35
N ILE A 46 -19.59 21.43 -9.34
CA ILE A 46 -20.99 21.13 -9.64
C ILE A 46 -21.94 21.83 -8.65
N ARG A 47 -21.66 21.77 -7.35
CA ARG A 47 -22.46 22.42 -6.29
C ARG A 47 -22.62 23.91 -6.56
N VAL A 48 -21.54 24.61 -6.92
CA VAL A 48 -21.58 26.04 -7.23
C VAL A 48 -22.33 26.31 -8.54
N MET A 49 -22.05 25.52 -9.59
CA MET A 49 -22.69 25.69 -10.90
C MET A 49 -24.20 25.43 -10.85
N LYS A 50 -24.67 24.48 -10.01
CA LYS A 50 -26.10 24.24 -9.78
C LYS A 50 -26.81 25.48 -9.25
N THR A 51 -26.23 26.15 -8.26
CA THR A 51 -26.81 27.40 -7.73
C THR A 51 -26.68 28.56 -8.72
N ALA A 52 -25.53 28.71 -9.39
CA ALA A 52 -25.36 29.73 -10.42
C ALA A 52 -26.42 29.60 -11.53
N ARG A 53 -26.66 28.37 -12.03
CA ARG A 53 -27.70 28.09 -13.03
C ARG A 53 -29.10 28.41 -12.51
N LYS A 54 -29.43 28.08 -11.25
CA LYS A 54 -30.72 28.45 -10.61
C LYS A 54 -30.92 29.96 -10.55
N MET A 55 -29.84 30.72 -10.39
CA MET A 55 -29.84 32.19 -10.38
C MET A 55 -29.78 32.81 -11.78
N GLY A 56 -29.66 32.01 -12.85
CA GLY A 56 -29.50 32.51 -14.23
C GLY A 56 -28.10 33.04 -14.55
N ILE A 57 -27.09 32.71 -13.74
CA ILE A 57 -25.69 33.11 -13.92
C ILE A 57 -24.97 32.03 -14.73
N LYS A 58 -24.25 32.44 -15.78
CA LYS A 58 -23.44 31.53 -16.60
C LYS A 58 -22.21 31.05 -15.82
N SER A 59 -21.83 29.80 -16.03
CA SER A 59 -20.75 29.14 -15.32
C SER A 59 -19.57 28.82 -16.24
N VAL A 60 -18.36 29.13 -15.77
CA VAL A 60 -17.11 28.78 -16.46
C VAL A 60 -16.31 27.81 -15.59
N ALA A 61 -16.06 26.60 -16.09
CA ALA A 61 -15.17 25.64 -15.46
C ALA A 61 -13.72 25.85 -15.92
N VAL A 62 -12.78 25.48 -15.06
CA VAL A 62 -11.37 25.23 -15.43
C VAL A 62 -11.04 23.76 -15.26
N PHE A 63 -10.12 23.24 -16.07
CA PHE A 63 -9.71 21.84 -16.00
C PHE A 63 -8.25 21.60 -16.36
N SER A 64 -7.68 20.57 -15.75
CA SER A 64 -6.38 20.02 -16.13
C SER A 64 -6.52 18.93 -17.19
N ASP A 65 -5.43 18.45 -17.78
CA ASP A 65 -5.46 17.32 -18.71
C ASP A 65 -6.15 16.06 -18.14
N ALA A 66 -6.05 15.82 -16.83
CA ALA A 66 -6.70 14.67 -16.17
C ALA A 66 -8.22 14.85 -15.99
N ASP A 67 -8.71 16.09 -15.98
CA ASP A 67 -10.13 16.40 -15.74
C ASP A 67 -10.90 16.73 -17.03
N ARG A 68 -10.31 16.49 -18.20
CA ARG A 68 -10.89 16.86 -19.50
C ARG A 68 -12.30 16.30 -19.71
N SER A 69 -12.56 15.08 -19.24
CA SER A 69 -13.86 14.40 -19.33
C SER A 69 -14.70 14.46 -18.05
N SER A 70 -14.22 15.11 -16.98
CA SER A 70 -14.89 15.14 -15.69
C SER A 70 -16.30 15.75 -15.75
N LEU A 71 -17.14 15.41 -14.77
CA LEU A 71 -18.52 15.89 -14.74
C LEU A 71 -18.63 17.43 -14.76
N HIS A 72 -17.76 18.14 -14.04
CA HIS A 72 -17.84 19.61 -13.95
C HIS A 72 -17.47 20.33 -15.24
N THR A 73 -16.61 19.75 -16.09
CA THR A 73 -16.29 20.35 -17.41
C THR A 73 -17.44 20.20 -18.38
N ARG A 74 -18.14 19.06 -18.34
CA ARG A 74 -19.34 18.81 -19.17
C ARG A 74 -20.57 19.57 -18.68
N TYR A 75 -20.65 19.86 -17.38
CA TYR A 75 -21.82 20.53 -16.78
C TYR A 75 -21.83 22.05 -17.00
N ALA A 76 -20.65 22.68 -17.01
CA ALA A 76 -20.50 24.13 -17.16
C ALA A 76 -20.91 24.64 -18.55
N ASP A 77 -21.25 25.92 -18.63
CA ASP A 77 -21.60 26.56 -19.90
C ASP A 77 -20.36 26.78 -20.80
N GLU A 78 -19.20 27.01 -20.18
CA GLU A 78 -17.90 27.06 -20.83
C GLU A 78 -16.86 26.32 -19.97
N ALA A 79 -15.84 25.72 -20.60
CA ALA A 79 -14.75 25.04 -19.90
C ALA A 79 -13.40 25.35 -20.56
N TYR A 80 -12.39 25.69 -19.76
CA TYR A 80 -11.07 26.10 -20.24
C TYR A 80 -9.95 25.25 -19.63
N HIS A 81 -9.01 24.86 -20.49
CA HIS A 81 -7.84 24.09 -20.09
C HIS A 81 -6.79 24.99 -19.40
N VAL A 82 -6.33 24.59 -18.21
CA VAL A 82 -5.37 25.34 -17.39
C VAL A 82 -4.05 24.60 -17.13
N GLY A 83 -3.84 23.41 -17.69
CA GLY A 83 -2.52 22.76 -17.74
C GLY A 83 -2.49 21.31 -17.27
N GLU A 84 -1.28 20.86 -16.93
CA GLU A 84 -1.00 19.46 -16.57
C GLU A 84 -1.77 18.99 -15.31
N PRO A 85 -1.90 17.66 -15.10
CA PRO A 85 -2.67 17.11 -13.97
C PRO A 85 -2.23 17.58 -12.58
N ALA A 86 -0.93 17.85 -12.36
CA ALA A 86 -0.45 18.34 -11.08
C ALA A 86 -1.08 19.70 -10.72
N ALA A 87 -1.70 19.81 -9.54
CA ALA A 87 -2.43 21.01 -9.12
C ALA A 87 -1.58 22.30 -9.16
N LEU A 88 -0.29 22.22 -8.80
CA LEU A 88 0.66 23.34 -8.87
C LEU A 88 0.86 23.91 -10.28
N LYS A 89 0.62 23.10 -11.31
CA LYS A 89 0.73 23.48 -12.73
C LYS A 89 -0.63 23.79 -13.37
N SER A 90 -1.73 23.66 -12.62
CA SER A 90 -3.12 23.85 -13.08
C SER A 90 -3.95 24.67 -12.08
N TYR A 91 -4.69 24.04 -11.19
CA TYR A 91 -5.66 24.71 -10.29
C TYR A 91 -5.04 25.70 -9.28
N LEU A 92 -3.75 25.57 -8.96
CA LEU A 92 -3.02 26.49 -8.09
C LEU A 92 -2.25 27.57 -8.86
N ASP A 93 -2.26 27.53 -10.20
CA ASP A 93 -1.61 28.55 -11.03
C ASP A 93 -2.48 29.80 -11.14
N MET A 94 -2.29 30.72 -10.20
CA MET A 94 -3.06 31.97 -10.09
C MET A 94 -3.11 32.74 -11.41
N LYS A 95 -2.00 32.81 -12.15
CA LYS A 95 -1.91 33.57 -13.39
C LYS A 95 -2.83 32.97 -14.45
N LYS A 96 -2.80 31.65 -14.63
CA LYS A 96 -3.68 30.98 -15.60
C LYS A 96 -5.15 31.12 -15.25
N ILE A 97 -5.51 31.04 -13.97
CA ILE A 97 -6.90 31.21 -13.53
C ILE A 97 -7.38 32.63 -13.85
N ILE A 98 -6.59 33.66 -13.55
CA ILE A 98 -6.90 35.06 -13.86
C ILE A 98 -6.98 35.29 -15.37
N ASP A 99 -6.01 34.81 -16.14
CA ASP A 99 -6.01 34.91 -17.60
C ASP A 99 -7.25 34.25 -18.21
N THR A 100 -7.71 33.14 -17.63
CA THR A 100 -8.92 32.43 -18.06
C THR A 100 -10.19 33.19 -17.71
N ALA A 101 -10.27 33.77 -16.51
CA ALA A 101 -11.40 34.62 -16.12
C ALA A 101 -11.53 35.83 -17.06
N LYS A 102 -10.40 36.44 -17.45
CA LYS A 102 -10.38 37.53 -18.43
C LYS A 102 -10.78 37.08 -19.84
N LYS A 103 -10.27 35.94 -20.31
CA LYS A 103 -10.62 35.38 -21.63
C LYS A 103 -12.08 35.00 -21.76
N SER A 104 -12.68 34.53 -20.67
CA SER A 104 -14.09 34.12 -20.62
C SER A 104 -15.04 35.26 -20.28
N ASP A 105 -14.55 36.48 -20.03
CA ASP A 105 -15.32 37.62 -19.54
C ASP A 105 -16.13 37.30 -18.26
N ALA A 106 -15.55 36.52 -17.34
CA ALA A 106 -16.16 36.25 -16.04
C ALA A 106 -16.02 37.47 -15.12
N GLN A 107 -17.12 37.93 -14.52
CA GLN A 107 -17.09 39.08 -13.59
C GLN A 107 -16.66 38.69 -12.18
N ALA A 108 -16.77 37.41 -11.84
CA ALA A 108 -16.46 36.88 -10.52
C ALA A 108 -15.75 35.53 -10.60
N ILE A 109 -14.95 35.22 -9.59
CA ILE A 109 -14.34 33.91 -9.37
C ILE A 109 -14.87 33.35 -8.06
N HIS A 110 -15.50 32.17 -8.12
CA HIS A 110 -15.84 31.38 -6.95
C HIS A 110 -14.75 30.33 -6.72
N PRO A 111 -14.00 30.40 -5.61
CA PRO A 111 -12.90 29.47 -5.37
C PRO A 111 -13.36 28.10 -4.83
N GLY A 112 -14.58 28.00 -4.31
CA GLY A 112 -15.05 26.79 -3.64
C GLY A 112 -14.31 26.62 -2.31
N TYR A 113 -13.72 25.45 -2.10
CA TYR A 113 -12.88 25.15 -0.95
C TYR A 113 -11.56 24.49 -1.36
N GLY A 114 -10.52 24.65 -0.54
CA GLY A 114 -9.17 24.24 -0.92
C GLY A 114 -8.63 25.01 -2.14
N PHE A 115 -7.51 24.55 -2.69
CA PHE A 115 -6.79 25.25 -3.76
C PHE A 115 -6.50 26.72 -3.41
N LEU A 116 -7.12 27.67 -4.12
CA LEU A 116 -6.88 29.10 -3.99
C LEU A 116 -7.88 29.81 -3.07
N SER A 117 -8.80 29.07 -2.41
CA SER A 117 -9.88 29.67 -1.60
C SER A 117 -9.39 30.47 -0.40
N GLU A 118 -8.24 30.10 0.17
CA GLU A 118 -7.66 30.75 1.36
C GLU A 118 -6.32 31.42 1.02
N ASN A 119 -6.10 31.72 -0.28
CA ASN A 119 -4.90 32.39 -0.74
C ASN A 119 -5.13 33.90 -0.84
N ALA A 120 -4.55 34.65 0.11
CA ALA A 120 -4.68 36.10 0.17
C ALA A 120 -4.14 36.82 -1.08
N GLU A 121 -3.04 36.33 -1.65
CA GLU A 121 -2.40 36.91 -2.84
C GLU A 121 -3.31 36.75 -4.07
N PHE A 122 -3.98 35.61 -4.19
CA PHE A 122 -4.95 35.37 -5.25
C PHE A 122 -6.18 36.28 -5.13
N ALA A 123 -6.73 36.46 -3.92
CA ALA A 123 -7.83 37.40 -3.68
C ALA A 123 -7.42 38.84 -4.02
N GLU A 124 -6.20 39.26 -3.67
CA GLU A 124 -5.66 40.56 -4.02
C GLU A 124 -5.47 40.72 -5.54
N LEU A 125 -5.04 39.66 -6.23
CA LEU A 125 -4.89 39.64 -7.68
C LEU A 125 -6.23 39.74 -8.40
N CYS A 126 -7.27 39.03 -7.92
CA CYS A 126 -8.64 39.17 -8.41
C CYS A 126 -9.09 40.64 -8.32
N ALA A 127 -8.89 41.26 -7.17
CA ALA A 127 -9.21 42.67 -6.96
C ALA A 127 -8.44 43.57 -7.95
N LYS A 128 -7.11 43.42 -8.08
CA LYS A 128 -6.28 44.22 -9.01
C LYS A 128 -6.76 44.15 -10.45
N GLU A 129 -7.22 42.99 -10.89
CA GLU A 129 -7.72 42.76 -12.26
C GLU A 129 -9.21 43.11 -12.40
N GLY A 130 -9.83 43.65 -11.36
CA GLY A 130 -11.24 44.01 -11.36
C GLY A 130 -12.14 42.80 -11.52
N ILE A 131 -11.85 41.68 -10.86
CA ILE A 131 -12.68 40.46 -10.82
C ILE A 131 -13.15 40.26 -9.38
N ALA A 132 -14.46 40.06 -9.17
CA ALA A 132 -15.00 39.85 -7.83
C ALA A 132 -14.56 38.48 -7.28
N PHE A 133 -13.83 38.48 -6.17
CA PHE A 133 -13.54 37.26 -5.43
C PHE A 133 -14.74 36.91 -4.55
N VAL A 134 -15.39 35.78 -4.80
CA VAL A 134 -16.57 35.33 -4.04
C VAL A 134 -16.09 34.66 -2.75
N GLY A 135 -15.74 35.48 -1.76
CA GLY A 135 -15.19 35.05 -0.48
C GLY A 135 -14.80 36.24 0.40
N PRO A 136 -14.09 35.98 1.51
CA PRO A 136 -13.69 37.03 2.43
C PRO A 136 -12.62 37.97 1.84
N PRO A 137 -12.48 39.19 2.42
CA PRO A 137 -11.47 40.13 1.96
C PRO A 137 -10.05 39.64 2.27
N THR A 138 -9.07 40.06 1.47
CA THR A 138 -7.65 39.70 1.61
C THR A 138 -7.12 39.86 3.03
N LYS A 139 -7.52 40.92 3.74
CA LYS A 139 -7.09 41.17 5.12
C LYS A 139 -7.58 40.07 6.07
N ALA A 140 -8.85 39.68 5.98
CA ALA A 140 -9.41 38.61 6.83
C ALA A 140 -8.71 37.26 6.58
N ILE A 141 -8.39 36.95 5.31
CA ILE A 141 -7.63 35.74 4.97
C ILE A 141 -6.23 35.77 5.61
N ARG A 142 -5.52 36.91 5.55
CA ARG A 142 -4.19 37.06 6.16
C ARG A 142 -4.24 36.99 7.69
N ASP A 143 -5.18 37.70 8.30
CA ASP A 143 -5.34 37.78 9.74
C ASP A 143 -5.58 36.38 10.35
N MET A 144 -6.35 35.53 9.66
CA MET A 144 -6.66 34.16 10.09
C MET A 144 -5.65 33.11 9.63
N GLY A 145 -4.68 33.46 8.78
CA GLY A 145 -3.69 32.52 8.25
C GLY A 145 -2.62 32.09 9.25
N THR A 146 -2.33 32.92 10.26
CA THR A 146 -1.33 32.62 11.30
C THR A 146 -2.01 32.41 12.65
N LYS A 147 -1.74 31.27 13.30
CA LYS A 147 -2.38 30.88 14.58
C LYS A 147 -2.21 31.91 15.71
N SER A 148 -1.03 32.53 15.83
CA SER A 148 -0.77 33.53 16.87
C SER A 148 -1.59 34.81 16.67
N ILE A 149 -1.59 35.35 15.44
CA ILE A 149 -2.37 36.55 15.08
C ILE A 149 -3.86 36.28 15.24
N ALA A 150 -4.33 35.13 14.76
CA ALA A 150 -5.73 34.74 14.88
C ALA A 150 -6.17 34.67 16.35
N LYS A 151 -5.39 34.00 17.22
CA LYS A 151 -5.69 33.90 18.66
C LYS A 151 -5.71 35.25 19.35
N GLN A 152 -4.78 36.15 19.02
CA GLN A 152 -4.77 37.50 19.59
C GLN A 152 -6.04 38.27 19.22
N ILE A 153 -6.40 38.29 17.93
CA ILE A 153 -7.62 38.96 17.45
C ILE A 153 -8.87 38.37 18.13
N MET A 154 -8.94 37.05 18.26
CA MET A 154 -10.07 36.38 18.91
C MET A 154 -10.15 36.67 20.40
N SER A 155 -9.02 36.68 21.10
CA SER A 155 -8.95 37.06 22.51
C SER A 155 -9.41 38.50 22.72
N ASP A 156 -8.94 39.44 21.88
CA ASP A 156 -9.32 40.86 21.94
C ASP A 156 -10.80 41.07 21.61
N ALA A 157 -11.39 40.19 20.80
CA ALA A 157 -12.82 40.17 20.47
C ALA A 157 -13.72 39.49 21.52
N GLY A 158 -13.15 39.01 22.64
CA GLY A 158 -13.90 38.32 23.68
C GLY A 158 -14.44 36.96 23.23
N VAL A 159 -13.71 36.28 22.33
CA VAL A 159 -13.97 34.88 21.95
C VAL A 159 -13.10 33.99 22.84
N PRO A 160 -13.66 32.97 23.52
CA PRO A 160 -12.88 32.09 24.37
C PRO A 160 -11.75 31.41 23.58
N VAL A 161 -10.51 31.49 24.06
CA VAL A 161 -9.33 30.85 23.46
C VAL A 161 -8.72 29.87 24.46
N ILE A 162 -8.12 28.78 23.96
CA ILE A 162 -7.40 27.83 24.83
C ILE A 162 -6.25 28.56 25.52
N ILE A 163 -6.16 28.37 26.85
CA ILE A 163 -5.06 28.89 27.66
C ILE A 163 -3.74 28.33 27.11
N GLY A 164 -2.82 29.21 26.75
CA GLY A 164 -1.55 28.81 26.16
C GLY A 164 -0.53 29.93 26.11
N TYR A 165 0.73 29.54 25.92
CA TYR A 165 1.87 30.44 25.73
C TYR A 165 2.30 30.47 24.27
N HIS A 166 2.42 31.70 23.75
CA HIS A 166 2.76 31.99 22.36
C HIS A 166 3.69 33.23 22.26
N GLY A 167 4.46 33.47 23.32
CA GLY A 167 5.39 34.60 23.38
C GLY A 167 6.68 34.36 22.59
N ASN A 168 7.47 35.42 22.45
CA ASN A 168 8.71 35.41 21.66
C ASN A 168 9.87 34.66 22.36
N ASP A 169 9.78 34.36 23.66
CA ASP A 169 10.83 33.63 24.38
C ASP A 169 10.62 32.12 24.21
N GLN A 170 11.40 31.56 23.28
CA GLN A 170 11.36 30.17 22.88
C GLN A 170 12.38 29.29 23.63
N SER A 171 12.91 29.73 24.79
CA SER A 171 13.82 28.89 25.57
C SER A 171 13.10 27.72 26.25
N ASP A 172 13.75 26.55 26.33
CA ASP A 172 13.16 25.32 26.91
C ASP A 172 12.72 25.54 28.37
N ALA A 173 13.53 26.27 29.13
CA ALA A 173 13.22 26.63 30.51
C ALA A 173 11.95 27.49 30.61
N LYS A 174 11.76 28.43 29.67
CA LYS A 174 10.56 29.27 29.62
C LYS A 174 9.33 28.47 29.22
N LEU A 175 9.42 27.66 28.16
CA LEU A 175 8.31 26.82 27.71
C LEU A 175 7.88 25.83 28.79
N LEU A 176 8.83 25.25 29.54
CA LEU A 176 8.54 24.39 30.68
C LEU A 176 7.87 25.18 31.82
N GLN A 177 8.37 26.37 32.16
CA GLN A 177 7.78 27.23 33.19
C GLN A 177 6.32 27.58 32.86
N GLU A 178 6.04 27.95 31.61
CA GLU A 178 4.68 28.28 31.16
C GLU A 178 3.80 27.02 31.11
N SER A 179 4.35 25.86 30.73
CA SER A 179 3.63 24.58 30.79
C SER A 179 3.20 24.23 32.23
N LYS A 180 4.04 24.50 33.23
CA LYS A 180 3.68 24.32 34.65
C LYS A 180 2.56 25.27 35.09
N LYS A 181 2.55 26.52 34.59
CA LYS A 181 1.49 27.49 34.89
C LYS A 181 0.16 27.13 34.25
N ILE A 182 0.20 26.65 33.00
CA ILE A 182 -0.98 26.14 32.27
C ILE A 182 -1.51 24.86 32.95
N GLY A 183 -0.59 24.05 33.48
CA GLY A 183 -0.86 22.77 34.11
C GLY A 183 -0.96 21.63 33.09
N PHE A 184 -0.26 20.53 33.36
CA PHE A 184 -0.30 19.32 32.54
C PHE A 184 -1.69 18.64 32.57
N PRO A 185 -2.09 17.88 31.53
CA PRO A 185 -1.39 17.69 30.25
C PRO A 185 -1.39 18.95 29.37
N VAL A 186 -0.32 19.14 28.58
CA VAL A 186 -0.17 20.25 27.62
C VAL A 186 0.12 19.72 26.22
N MET A 187 -0.29 20.49 25.22
CA MET A 187 -0.09 20.26 23.80
C MET A 187 0.97 21.21 23.27
N LEU A 188 2.03 20.64 22.72
CA LEU A 188 3.09 21.36 22.02
C LEU A 188 2.74 21.41 20.53
N LYS A 189 2.72 22.59 19.92
CA LYS A 189 2.41 22.78 18.50
C LYS A 189 3.44 23.71 17.85
N ALA A 190 3.81 23.45 16.60
CA ALA A 190 4.59 24.42 15.83
C ALA A 190 3.77 25.70 15.56
N VAL A 191 4.42 26.88 15.60
CA VAL A 191 3.79 28.17 15.25
C VAL A 191 3.35 28.17 13.78
N TYR A 192 4.20 27.62 12.92
CA TYR A 192 3.96 27.50 11.49
C TYR A 192 3.48 26.07 11.16
N GLY A 193 2.42 25.95 10.37
CA GLY A 193 1.92 24.67 9.85
C GLY A 193 0.48 24.30 10.22
N GLY A 194 -0.14 23.52 9.34
CA GLY A 194 -1.49 22.94 9.49
C GLY A 194 -1.48 21.40 9.41
N GLY A 195 -2.62 20.75 9.68
CA GLY A 195 -2.78 19.30 9.51
C GLY A 195 -2.09 18.42 10.56
N GLY A 196 -1.80 18.97 11.74
CA GLY A 196 -1.28 18.22 12.89
C GLY A 196 0.20 17.82 12.86
N LYS A 197 0.95 18.24 11.83
CA LYS A 197 2.41 18.08 11.77
C LYS A 197 3.10 18.92 12.85
N GLY A 198 4.05 18.32 13.58
CA GLY A 198 4.79 18.97 14.67
C GLY A 198 4.00 19.15 15.96
N MET A 199 2.93 18.36 16.17
CA MET A 199 2.19 18.36 17.44
C MET A 199 2.62 17.20 18.36
N ARG A 200 2.79 17.47 19.65
CA ARG A 200 3.07 16.45 20.68
C ARG A 200 2.30 16.74 21.97
N ILE A 201 1.86 15.68 22.63
CA ILE A 201 1.23 15.77 23.95
C ILE A 201 2.32 15.49 24.97
N ALA A 202 2.46 16.38 25.95
CA ALA A 202 3.20 16.14 27.17
C ALA A 202 2.19 15.99 28.32
N LEU A 203 2.11 14.79 28.87
CA LEU A 203 1.22 14.38 29.95
C LEU A 203 1.73 14.82 31.33
N ASN A 204 3.05 14.92 31.48
CA ASN A 204 3.70 15.30 32.73
C ASN A 204 5.01 16.07 32.45
N GLU A 205 5.65 16.53 33.52
CA GLU A 205 6.88 17.32 33.45
C GLU A 205 8.06 16.49 32.95
N GLU A 206 8.14 15.22 33.34
CA GLU A 206 9.26 14.33 33.06
C GLU A 206 9.42 14.07 31.56
N GLU A 207 8.32 13.95 30.82
CA GLU A 207 8.36 13.71 29.37
C GLU A 207 8.44 14.98 28.52
N PHE A 208 8.26 16.17 29.12
CA PHE A 208 8.16 17.44 28.39
C PHE A 208 9.35 17.69 27.46
N ALA A 209 10.58 17.50 27.96
CA ALA A 209 11.80 17.76 27.19
C ALA A 209 11.90 16.85 25.95
N GLU A 210 11.55 15.57 26.08
CA GLU A 210 11.54 14.62 24.96
C GLU A 210 10.50 15.01 23.91
N LYS A 211 9.28 15.35 24.36
CA LYS A 211 8.18 15.74 23.47
C LYS A 211 8.48 17.06 22.76
N LEU A 212 9.09 18.03 23.44
CA LEU A 212 9.49 19.31 22.85
C LEU A 212 10.53 19.14 21.75
N GLU A 213 11.59 18.37 22.00
CA GLU A 213 12.62 18.15 20.99
C GLU A 213 12.08 17.37 19.78
N SER A 214 11.21 16.39 20.03
CA SER A 214 10.49 15.66 18.97
C SER A 214 9.64 16.59 18.11
N ALA A 215 8.88 17.49 18.73
CA ALA A 215 8.02 18.45 18.03
C ALA A 215 8.84 19.46 17.21
N ARG A 216 9.92 20.03 17.79
CA ARG A 216 10.84 20.94 17.09
C ARG A 216 11.53 20.29 15.91
N SER A 217 12.05 19.08 16.10
CA SER A 217 12.72 18.33 15.04
C SER A 217 11.78 18.10 13.85
N GLU A 218 10.49 17.87 14.08
CA GLU A 218 9.49 17.75 13.02
C GLU A 218 9.14 19.11 12.39
N ALA A 219 9.01 20.16 13.20
CA ALA A 219 8.73 21.52 12.75
C ALA A 219 9.86 22.07 11.85
N ARG A 220 11.14 21.92 12.26
CA ARG A 220 12.31 22.30 11.44
C ARG A 220 12.30 21.60 10.09
N LYS A 221 12.04 20.28 10.08
CA LYS A 221 12.03 19.49 8.85
C LYS A 221 10.88 19.86 7.91
N SER A 222 9.74 20.27 8.48
CA SER A 222 8.52 20.51 7.71
C SER A 222 8.38 21.97 7.26
N PHE A 223 8.82 22.93 8.08
CA PHE A 223 8.53 24.35 7.92
C PHE A 223 9.76 25.25 8.02
N GLY A 224 10.95 24.71 8.32
CA GLY A 224 12.18 25.49 8.48
C GLY A 224 12.19 26.42 9.69
N ASN A 225 11.20 26.30 10.59
CA ASN A 225 11.05 27.09 11.81
C ASN A 225 10.75 26.14 12.99
N ASP A 226 11.33 26.43 14.15
CA ASP A 226 11.23 25.65 15.38
C ASP A 226 10.57 26.39 16.54
N ASP A 227 9.90 27.50 16.26
CA ASP A 227 9.06 28.20 17.21
C ASP A 227 7.86 27.33 17.57
N MET A 228 7.61 27.24 18.87
CA MET A 228 6.60 26.40 19.48
C MET A 228 5.55 27.23 20.22
N LEU A 229 4.35 26.67 20.24
CA LEU A 229 3.19 27.08 21.03
C LEU A 229 2.94 26.00 22.07
N VAL A 230 2.67 26.41 23.31
CA VAL A 230 2.23 25.52 24.39
C VAL A 230 0.78 25.83 24.69
N GLU A 231 -0.10 24.83 24.65
CA GLU A 231 -1.52 25.00 24.93
C GLU A 231 -2.00 23.97 25.93
N LYS A 232 -3.05 24.29 26.71
CA LYS A 232 -3.72 23.28 27.53
C LYS A 232 -4.23 22.16 26.62
N PHE A 233 -3.92 20.91 26.97
CA PHE A 233 -4.50 19.78 26.26
C PHE A 233 -5.93 19.55 26.75
N VAL A 234 -6.88 19.46 25.80
CA VAL A 234 -8.27 19.13 26.07
C VAL A 234 -8.42 17.62 25.82
N GLU A 235 -8.77 16.87 26.87
CA GLU A 235 -9.01 15.44 26.78
C GLU A 235 -10.38 15.16 26.15
N ARG A 236 -10.45 14.11 25.31
CA ARG A 236 -11.64 13.71 24.54
C ARG A 236 -12.41 14.92 23.93
N PRO A 237 -11.74 15.78 23.15
CA PRO A 237 -12.37 16.98 22.64
C PRO A 237 -13.41 16.64 21.56
N ARG A 238 -14.48 17.44 21.53
CA ARG A 238 -15.41 17.51 20.41
C ARG A 238 -14.96 18.61 19.46
N HIS A 239 -15.00 18.33 18.16
CA HIS A 239 -14.78 19.33 17.13
C HIS A 239 -16.14 19.90 16.72
N VAL A 240 -16.47 21.06 17.29
CA VAL A 240 -17.74 21.77 17.02
C VAL A 240 -17.43 23.05 16.27
N GLU A 241 -18.15 23.31 15.20
CA GLU A 241 -17.88 24.47 14.35
C GLU A 241 -19.15 25.24 14.05
N VAL A 242 -19.05 26.55 13.86
CA VAL A 242 -20.20 27.41 13.58
C VAL A 242 -20.09 27.99 12.19
N GLN A 243 -21.16 27.81 11.40
CA GLN A 243 -21.29 28.52 10.14
C GLN A 243 -21.57 29.99 10.41
N VAL A 244 -20.73 30.87 9.87
CA VAL A 244 -20.95 32.32 9.90
C VAL A 244 -21.11 32.88 8.49
N PHE A 245 -21.80 34.00 8.40
CA PHE A 245 -22.00 34.74 7.16
C PHE A 245 -21.90 36.24 7.42
N GLY A 246 -21.08 36.94 6.64
CA GLY A 246 -20.92 38.40 6.70
C GLY A 246 -21.22 39.06 5.35
N ASP A 247 -21.66 40.32 5.36
CA ASP A 247 -21.79 41.15 4.15
C ASP A 247 -20.95 42.44 4.22
N THR A 248 -20.88 43.15 3.09
CA THR A 248 -20.18 44.44 3.00
C THR A 248 -20.91 45.60 3.69
N HIS A 249 -22.06 45.35 4.32
CA HIS A 249 -22.88 46.33 5.02
C HIS A 249 -22.71 46.22 6.55
N GLY A 250 -21.81 45.35 7.02
CA GLY A 250 -21.57 45.13 8.44
C GLY A 250 -22.61 44.25 9.13
N ASN A 251 -23.41 43.49 8.37
CA ASN A 251 -24.31 42.50 8.94
C ASN A 251 -23.58 41.15 9.08
N TYR A 252 -23.81 40.48 10.19
CA TYR A 252 -23.22 39.17 10.50
C TYR A 252 -24.28 38.27 11.13
N VAL A 253 -24.34 37.03 10.68
CA VAL A 253 -25.25 36.00 11.22
C VAL A 253 -24.52 34.67 11.36
N TYR A 254 -25.00 33.82 12.27
CA TYR A 254 -24.61 32.41 12.36
C TYR A 254 -25.75 31.50 11.90
N LEU A 255 -25.41 30.39 11.24
CA LEU A 255 -26.32 29.36 10.73
C LEU A 255 -26.17 28.04 11.51
N TRP A 256 -26.18 28.19 12.84
CA TRP A 256 -26.00 27.14 13.84
C TRP A 256 -24.67 26.39 13.71
N GLU A 257 -24.47 25.47 14.64
CA GLU A 257 -23.26 24.67 14.76
C GLU A 257 -23.37 23.32 14.05
N ARG A 258 -22.20 22.76 13.74
CA ARG A 258 -22.00 21.40 13.25
C ARG A 258 -21.04 20.67 14.19
N ASP A 259 -21.25 19.38 14.37
CA ASP A 259 -20.30 18.49 15.03
C ASP A 259 -19.58 17.65 13.97
N CYS A 260 -18.25 17.76 13.94
CA CYS A 260 -17.36 17.07 13.02
C CYS A 260 -16.37 16.16 13.77
N SER A 261 -16.72 15.73 14.98
CA SER A 261 -15.83 14.97 15.87
C SER A 261 -15.45 13.60 15.30
N VAL A 262 -16.32 12.99 14.48
CA VAL A 262 -16.02 11.70 13.85
C VAL A 262 -15.09 11.91 12.65
N GLN A 263 -13.80 11.84 12.94
CA GLN A 263 -12.72 12.07 11.99
C GLN A 263 -11.62 11.02 12.10
N ARG A 264 -10.91 10.77 11.00
CA ARG A 264 -9.76 9.87 10.92
C ARG A 264 -8.50 10.68 10.61
N ARG A 265 -7.52 10.70 11.51
CA ARG A 265 -6.25 11.46 11.32
C ARG A 265 -6.50 12.92 10.86
N HIS A 266 -7.45 13.59 11.51
CA HIS A 266 -7.89 14.96 11.19
C HIS A 266 -8.67 15.12 9.87
N GLN A 267 -9.06 14.03 9.21
CA GLN A 267 -9.98 14.05 8.06
C GLN A 267 -11.40 13.75 8.53
N LYS A 268 -12.31 14.72 8.37
CA LYS A 268 -13.73 14.58 8.73
C LYS A 268 -14.40 13.50 7.88
N ILE A 269 -15.17 12.60 8.51
CA ILE A 269 -15.84 11.46 7.86
C ILE A 269 -17.37 11.59 7.93
N ILE A 270 -17.89 11.93 9.12
CA ILE A 270 -19.31 12.16 9.37
C ILE A 270 -19.45 13.52 10.04
N GLU A 271 -20.36 14.33 9.53
CA GLU A 271 -20.70 15.63 10.06
C GLU A 271 -22.19 15.69 10.35
N GLU A 272 -22.57 16.33 11.44
CA GLU A 272 -23.97 16.48 11.82
C GLU A 272 -24.31 17.89 12.30
N ALA A 273 -25.55 18.31 12.05
CA ALA A 273 -26.06 19.60 12.49
C ALA A 273 -27.51 19.45 12.97
N PRO A 274 -27.90 19.99 14.13
CA PRO A 274 -27.04 20.63 15.14
C PRO A 274 -26.12 19.64 15.87
N ALA A 275 -25.19 20.15 16.70
CA ALA A 275 -24.35 19.29 17.51
C ALA A 275 -25.17 18.59 18.62
N PRO A 276 -24.95 17.28 18.88
CA PRO A 276 -25.70 16.53 19.88
C PRO A 276 -25.39 17.00 21.30
N GLY A 277 -26.38 16.90 22.20
CA GLY A 277 -26.19 17.17 23.64
C GLY A 277 -26.04 18.64 24.05
N LEU A 278 -26.08 19.61 23.13
CA LEU A 278 -26.00 21.04 23.48
C LEU A 278 -27.35 21.63 23.86
N THR A 279 -27.36 22.43 24.94
CA THR A 279 -28.53 23.24 25.31
C THR A 279 -28.69 24.44 24.36
N MET A 280 -29.90 24.97 24.24
CA MET A 280 -30.14 26.16 23.40
C MET A 280 -29.37 27.41 23.88
N ALA A 281 -29.07 27.50 25.18
CA ALA A 281 -28.24 28.58 25.72
C ALA A 281 -26.80 28.48 25.21
N GLN A 282 -26.19 27.29 25.33
CA GLN A 282 -24.83 27.03 24.82
C GLN A 282 -24.75 27.24 23.30
N ARG A 283 -25.76 26.80 22.53
CA ARG A 283 -25.79 27.03 21.07
C ARG A 283 -25.78 28.52 20.71
N ARG A 284 -26.56 29.33 21.42
CA ARG A 284 -26.59 30.78 21.21
C ARG A 284 -25.27 31.42 21.57
N GLU A 285 -24.68 31.04 22.71
CA GLU A 285 -23.38 31.55 23.15
C GLU A 285 -22.27 31.22 22.14
N LEU A 286 -22.26 29.99 21.63
CA LEU A 286 -21.33 29.55 20.59
C LEU A 286 -21.53 30.34 19.29
N GLY A 287 -22.78 30.50 18.86
CA GLY A 287 -23.15 31.27 17.67
C GLY A 287 -22.79 32.75 17.76
N GLU A 288 -23.08 33.40 18.88
CA GLU A 288 -22.74 34.80 19.14
C GLU A 288 -21.22 35.00 19.24
N SER A 289 -20.50 34.04 19.82
CA SER A 289 -19.03 34.07 19.85
C SER A 289 -18.44 33.96 18.45
N ALA A 290 -19.01 33.12 17.58
CA ALA A 290 -18.61 33.02 16.18
C ALA A 290 -18.93 34.31 15.39
N VAL A 291 -20.05 34.98 15.67
CA VAL A 291 -20.36 36.28 15.08
C VAL A 291 -19.36 37.36 15.52
N ARG A 292 -18.98 37.40 16.81
CA ARG A 292 -17.92 38.31 17.29
C ARG A 292 -16.59 38.04 16.59
N ALA A 293 -16.23 36.76 16.39
CA ALA A 293 -15.04 36.38 15.62
C ALA A 293 -15.08 36.93 14.18
N ALA A 294 -16.21 36.75 13.48
CA ALA A 294 -16.39 37.26 12.13
C ALA A 294 -16.35 38.80 12.05
N GLN A 295 -16.95 39.48 13.03
CA GLN A 295 -16.94 40.94 13.14
C GLN A 295 -15.53 41.49 13.35
N ALA A 296 -14.72 40.84 14.20
CA ALA A 296 -13.37 41.28 14.53
C ALA A 296 -12.45 41.39 13.31
N VAL A 297 -12.70 40.59 12.27
CA VAL A 297 -11.90 40.56 11.04
C VAL A 297 -12.60 41.21 9.84
N ASN A 298 -13.76 41.83 10.04
CA ASN A 298 -14.62 42.37 8.97
C ASN A 298 -14.91 41.33 7.88
N TYR A 299 -15.33 40.14 8.29
CA TYR A 299 -15.51 38.99 7.42
C TYR A 299 -16.62 39.20 6.38
N VAL A 300 -16.47 38.67 5.16
CA VAL A 300 -17.48 38.75 4.09
C VAL A 300 -17.67 37.37 3.44
N GLY A 301 -18.91 37.04 3.08
CA GLY A 301 -19.27 35.74 2.53
C GLY A 301 -19.42 34.66 3.60
N ALA A 302 -19.34 33.40 3.19
CA ALA A 302 -19.41 32.25 4.08
C ALA A 302 -18.06 31.99 4.76
N GLY A 303 -18.08 31.72 6.06
CA GLY A 303 -16.92 31.30 6.84
C GLY A 303 -17.31 30.30 7.90
N THR A 304 -16.34 29.62 8.50
CA THR A 304 -16.61 28.72 9.62
C THR A 304 -15.62 28.98 10.73
N VAL A 305 -16.14 29.17 11.94
CA VAL A 305 -15.35 29.31 13.16
C VAL A 305 -15.32 27.95 13.83
N GLU A 306 -14.15 27.33 13.92
CA GLU A 306 -13.96 26.02 14.52
C GLU A 306 -13.62 26.17 16.01
N PHE A 307 -14.30 25.39 16.84
CA PHE A 307 -14.11 25.31 18.28
C PHE A 307 -13.75 23.90 18.70
N ILE A 308 -12.91 23.81 19.73
CA ILE A 308 -12.73 22.60 20.52
C ILE A 308 -13.63 22.71 21.74
N MET A 309 -14.48 21.73 21.95
CA MET A 309 -15.36 21.64 23.12
C MET A 309 -14.91 20.50 24.03
N ASP A 310 -14.79 20.77 25.32
CA ASP A 310 -14.45 19.76 26.33
C ASP A 310 -15.68 18.95 26.79
N ALA A 311 -15.45 17.92 27.61
CA ALA A 311 -16.53 17.08 28.14
C ALA A 311 -17.50 17.82 29.09
N MET A 312 -17.12 18.99 29.61
CA MET A 312 -17.98 19.83 30.45
C MET A 312 -18.84 20.80 29.62
N GLY A 313 -18.60 20.89 28.31
CA GLY A 313 -19.28 21.79 27.39
C GLY A 313 -18.65 23.19 27.31
N ASN A 314 -17.46 23.40 27.88
CA ASN A 314 -16.69 24.61 27.63
C ASN A 314 -16.10 24.53 26.21
N PHE A 315 -16.15 25.63 25.47
CA PHE A 315 -15.62 25.68 24.11
C PHE A 315 -14.53 26.73 23.99
N TYR A 316 -13.61 26.47 23.07
CA TYR A 316 -12.45 27.31 22.85
C TYR A 316 -12.16 27.40 21.36
N PHE A 317 -11.90 28.62 20.88
CA PHE A 317 -11.53 28.89 19.49
C PHE A 317 -10.28 28.10 19.11
N MET A 318 -10.39 27.38 17.99
CA MET A 318 -9.30 26.64 17.39
C MET A 318 -8.75 27.42 16.19
N GLU A 319 -9.57 27.66 15.18
CA GLU A 319 -9.24 28.41 13.98
C GLU A 319 -10.49 28.92 13.26
N MET A 320 -10.31 29.76 12.24
CA MET A 320 -11.38 30.21 11.37
C MET A 320 -11.04 29.87 9.93
N ASN A 321 -11.82 28.99 9.32
CA ASN A 321 -11.67 28.63 7.91
C ASN A 321 -12.32 29.73 7.05
N THR A 322 -11.51 30.37 6.23
CA THR A 322 -11.89 31.60 5.50
C THR A 322 -12.54 31.29 4.15
N ARG A 323 -13.47 30.34 4.15
CA ARG A 323 -14.11 29.76 2.97
C ARG A 323 -15.44 29.08 3.31
N LEU A 324 -16.17 28.66 2.27
CA LEU A 324 -17.25 27.68 2.42
C LEU A 324 -16.65 26.34 2.90
N GLN A 325 -17.24 25.73 3.92
CA GLN A 325 -16.84 24.39 4.36
C GLN A 325 -17.42 23.29 3.47
N VAL A 326 -16.77 22.12 3.45
CA VAL A 326 -17.20 20.98 2.62
C VAL A 326 -18.60 20.52 3.06
N GLU A 327 -18.78 20.45 4.36
CA GLU A 327 -19.92 20.03 5.16
C GLU A 327 -21.00 21.11 5.36
N HIS A 328 -20.95 22.20 4.60
CA HIS A 328 -22.03 23.20 4.59
C HIS A 328 -23.44 22.63 4.28
N PRO A 329 -23.64 21.52 3.53
CA PRO A 329 -24.97 21.00 3.25
C PRO A 329 -25.78 20.63 4.50
N VAL A 330 -25.16 20.21 5.61
CA VAL A 330 -25.93 19.94 6.85
C VAL A 330 -26.48 21.22 7.47
N SER A 331 -25.74 22.34 7.41
CA SER A 331 -26.25 23.66 7.82
C SER A 331 -27.38 24.13 6.90
N GLU A 332 -27.25 23.93 5.59
CA GLU A 332 -28.32 24.22 4.63
C GLU A 332 -29.59 23.41 4.92
N ALA A 333 -29.43 22.12 5.25
CA ALA A 333 -30.55 21.21 5.50
C ALA A 333 -31.39 21.62 6.73
N ILE A 334 -30.75 22.06 7.82
CA ILE A 334 -31.47 22.47 9.03
C ILE A 334 -32.02 23.90 8.99
N THR A 335 -31.45 24.76 8.12
CA THR A 335 -31.85 26.17 8.00
C THR A 335 -32.75 26.45 6.80
N GLY A 336 -32.75 25.59 5.79
CA GLY A 336 -33.45 25.82 4.52
C GLY A 336 -32.79 26.90 3.64
N THR A 337 -31.51 27.19 3.85
CA THR A 337 -30.76 28.21 3.10
C THR A 337 -29.91 27.61 1.97
N ASP A 338 -29.50 28.44 1.02
CA ASP A 338 -28.47 28.11 0.01
C ASP A 338 -27.30 29.08 0.24
N LEU A 339 -26.21 28.58 0.82
CA LEU A 339 -25.07 29.42 1.21
C LEU A 339 -24.31 29.94 -0.02
N VAL A 340 -24.26 29.17 -1.10
CA VAL A 340 -23.65 29.61 -2.37
C VAL A 340 -24.48 30.74 -2.97
N GLU A 341 -25.81 30.68 -2.88
CA GLU A 341 -26.70 31.75 -3.34
C GLU A 341 -26.41 33.04 -2.57
N TRP A 342 -26.27 32.94 -1.25
CA TRP A 342 -25.91 34.09 -0.41
C TRP A 342 -24.51 34.62 -0.74
N GLN A 343 -23.55 33.75 -1.04
CA GLN A 343 -22.18 34.18 -1.40
C GLN A 343 -22.19 34.99 -2.70
N LEU A 344 -22.95 34.55 -3.70
CA LEU A 344 -23.09 35.27 -4.96
C LEU A 344 -23.83 36.60 -4.77
N LYS A 345 -24.91 36.65 -3.98
CA LYS A 345 -25.63 37.90 -3.65
C LYS A 345 -24.74 38.91 -2.94
N VAL A 346 -24.04 38.49 -1.89
CA VAL A 346 -23.12 39.37 -1.14
C VAL A 346 -21.95 39.84 -2.02
N ALA A 347 -21.43 38.98 -2.91
CA ALA A 347 -20.41 39.39 -3.88
C ALA A 347 -20.91 40.42 -4.90
N GLN A 348 -22.23 40.48 -5.17
CA GLN A 348 -22.86 41.54 -5.96
C GLN A 348 -23.10 42.84 -5.16
N GLY A 349 -22.80 42.84 -3.86
CA GLY A 349 -23.01 43.96 -2.94
C GLY A 349 -24.39 43.97 -2.27
N GLU A 350 -25.17 42.89 -2.36
CA GLU A 350 -26.43 42.76 -1.65
C GLU A 350 -26.22 42.50 -0.14
N LYS A 351 -27.26 42.76 0.65
CA LYS A 351 -27.30 42.43 2.08
C LYS A 351 -27.60 40.95 2.30
N ILE A 352 -27.22 40.42 3.46
CA ILE A 352 -27.65 39.07 3.87
C ILE A 352 -29.19 39.00 3.85
N PRO A 353 -29.80 37.97 3.22
CA PRO A 353 -31.25 37.90 3.05
C PRO A 353 -32.08 37.78 4.33
N LEU A 354 -31.51 37.21 5.40
CA LEU A 354 -32.20 36.92 6.66
C LEU A 354 -31.48 37.56 7.85
N ARG A 355 -32.24 37.98 8.87
CA ARG A 355 -31.68 38.39 10.16
C ARG A 355 -31.49 37.16 11.06
N GLN A 356 -30.65 37.28 12.09
CA GLN A 356 -30.35 36.17 13.01
C GLN A 356 -31.61 35.49 13.59
N GLN A 357 -32.63 36.27 13.94
CA GLN A 357 -33.89 35.77 14.50
C GLN A 357 -34.75 34.96 13.51
N ASP A 358 -34.54 35.15 12.20
CA ASP A 358 -35.30 34.50 11.13
C ASP A 358 -34.67 33.15 10.75
N ILE A 359 -33.41 32.91 11.13
CA ILE A 359 -32.69 31.66 10.89
C ILE A 359 -33.12 30.62 11.93
N LYS A 360 -34.13 29.83 11.60
CA LYS A 360 -34.67 28.78 12.48
C LYS A 360 -33.81 27.52 12.42
N LEU A 361 -33.75 26.82 13.56
CA LEU A 361 -33.17 25.49 13.68
C LEU A 361 -34.29 24.45 13.50
N ASN A 362 -34.26 23.69 12.41
CA ASN A 362 -35.31 22.70 12.10
C ASN A 362 -34.72 21.30 11.89
N GLY A 363 -35.16 20.34 12.71
CA GLY A 363 -34.76 18.94 12.60
C GLY A 363 -33.26 18.71 12.82
N HIS A 364 -32.76 17.63 12.23
CA HIS A 364 -31.37 17.20 12.33
C HIS A 364 -30.89 16.71 10.96
N ALA A 365 -29.66 17.03 10.61
CA ALA A 365 -29.03 16.60 9.36
C ALA A 365 -27.72 15.87 9.64
N LEU A 366 -27.45 14.84 8.83
CA LEU A 366 -26.14 14.18 8.80
C LEU A 366 -25.63 14.14 7.37
N GLU A 367 -24.31 14.28 7.25
CA GLU A 367 -23.54 14.10 6.03
C GLU A 367 -22.49 13.01 6.26
N ALA A 368 -22.28 12.19 5.23
CA ALA A 368 -21.17 11.27 5.14
C ALA A 368 -20.32 11.57 3.91
N ARG A 369 -19.00 11.65 4.08
CA ARG A 369 -18.04 11.75 2.98
C ARG A 369 -17.67 10.36 2.47
N ILE A 370 -18.00 10.11 1.21
CA ILE A 370 -17.73 8.84 0.54
C ILE A 370 -16.41 8.95 -0.20
N TYR A 371 -15.41 8.20 0.27
CA TYR A 371 -14.06 8.18 -0.29
C TYR A 371 -13.76 6.86 -1.00
N ALA A 372 -12.97 6.94 -2.07
CA ALA A 372 -12.28 5.80 -2.65
C ALA A 372 -11.07 5.44 -1.78
N GLU A 373 -11.27 4.56 -0.80
CA GLU A 373 -10.23 4.15 0.15
C GLU A 373 -10.43 2.72 0.66
N ASP A 374 -9.32 2.05 0.97
CA ASP A 374 -9.29 0.74 1.62
C ASP A 374 -9.22 0.93 3.14
N THR A 375 -10.38 0.85 3.79
CA THR A 375 -10.52 1.03 5.24
C THR A 375 -9.74 -0.02 6.04
N LYS A 376 -9.67 -1.26 5.54
CA LYS A 376 -8.92 -2.37 6.17
C LYS A 376 -7.41 -2.21 6.03
N ALA A 377 -6.94 -1.60 4.94
CA ALA A 377 -5.53 -1.23 4.75
C ALA A 377 -5.19 0.13 5.38
N GLY A 378 -5.87 0.51 6.46
CA GLY A 378 -5.63 1.75 7.20
C GLY A 378 -6.08 3.00 6.46
N PHE A 379 -7.19 2.91 5.71
CA PHE A 379 -7.78 3.96 4.86
C PHE A 379 -6.78 4.47 3.83
N MET A 380 -6.22 3.54 3.06
CA MET A 380 -5.33 3.85 1.96
C MET A 380 -6.17 4.35 0.77
N PRO A 381 -5.93 5.56 0.24
CA PRO A 381 -6.66 6.04 -0.92
C PRO A 381 -6.49 5.11 -2.13
N ILE A 382 -7.52 5.02 -2.96
CA ILE A 382 -7.52 4.20 -4.16
C ILE A 382 -7.92 5.05 -5.36
N ALA A 383 -7.20 4.85 -6.46
CA ALA A 383 -7.53 5.38 -7.77
C ALA A 383 -7.95 4.24 -8.72
N GLY A 384 -8.79 4.56 -9.68
CA GLY A 384 -9.25 3.64 -10.71
C GLY A 384 -10.65 3.98 -11.22
N ASN A 385 -11.25 3.05 -11.97
CA ASN A 385 -12.51 3.26 -12.65
C ASN A 385 -13.73 2.96 -11.77
N LEU A 386 -14.77 3.80 -11.87
CA LEU A 386 -16.08 3.57 -11.26
C LEU A 386 -16.94 2.73 -12.22
N GLU A 387 -16.66 1.43 -12.30
CA GLU A 387 -17.37 0.49 -13.18
C GLU A 387 -18.88 0.44 -12.92
N TYR A 388 -19.27 0.62 -11.66
CA TYR A 388 -20.67 0.73 -11.26
C TYR A 388 -20.88 1.85 -10.26
N LEU A 389 -21.88 2.70 -10.50
CA LEU A 389 -22.23 3.78 -9.60
C LEU A 389 -23.75 3.99 -9.58
N SER A 390 -24.34 3.92 -8.39
CA SER A 390 -25.75 4.22 -8.18
C SER A 390 -25.92 4.91 -6.83
N PHE A 391 -26.55 6.07 -6.85
CA PHE A 391 -26.86 6.86 -5.65
C PHE A 391 -28.36 6.76 -5.27
N PRO A 392 -28.72 6.94 -3.99
CA PRO A 392 -30.11 7.03 -3.56
C PRO A 392 -30.84 8.24 -4.19
N LYS A 393 -32.15 8.08 -4.42
CA LYS A 393 -33.04 9.18 -4.86
C LYS A 393 -33.69 9.93 -3.71
N ASP A 394 -33.75 9.31 -2.53
CA ASP A 394 -34.40 9.79 -1.31
C ASP A 394 -33.42 10.52 -0.35
N ALA A 395 -32.23 10.87 -0.83
CA ALA A 395 -31.24 11.67 -0.12
C ALA A 395 -30.62 12.73 -1.05
N ARG A 396 -30.06 13.80 -0.47
CA ARG A 396 -29.26 14.76 -1.23
C ARG A 396 -27.87 14.13 -1.45
N VAL A 397 -27.42 14.12 -2.69
CA VAL A 397 -26.07 13.64 -3.04
C VAL A 397 -25.36 14.70 -3.85
N ASP A 398 -24.29 15.24 -3.27
CA ASP A 398 -23.40 16.18 -3.93
C ASP A 398 -22.19 15.37 -4.43
N THR A 399 -22.05 15.22 -5.76
CA THR A 399 -21.02 14.39 -6.39
C THR A 399 -20.44 15.08 -7.63
N GLY A 400 -19.17 14.77 -7.92
CA GLY A 400 -18.43 15.26 -9.07
C GLY A 400 -18.06 14.17 -10.09
N VAL A 401 -18.64 12.97 -9.96
CA VAL A 401 -18.35 11.81 -10.80
C VAL A 401 -19.64 11.11 -11.25
N GLU A 402 -19.58 10.41 -12.37
CA GLU A 402 -20.63 9.50 -12.85
C GLU A 402 -20.09 8.08 -13.08
N GLN A 403 -20.99 7.13 -13.36
CA GLN A 403 -20.56 5.77 -13.70
C GLN A 403 -19.66 5.79 -14.93
N GLY A 404 -18.51 5.12 -14.84
CA GLY A 404 -17.48 5.08 -15.88
C GLY A 404 -16.40 6.15 -15.75
N ASP A 405 -16.55 7.15 -14.87
CA ASP A 405 -15.48 8.10 -14.57
C ASP A 405 -14.31 7.42 -13.81
N ASP A 406 -13.12 8.00 -13.95
CA ASP A 406 -11.93 7.60 -13.20
C ASP A 406 -11.70 8.48 -11.97
N VAL A 407 -11.49 7.85 -10.82
CA VAL A 407 -10.93 8.51 -9.63
C VAL A 407 -9.42 8.61 -9.84
N SER A 408 -8.94 9.81 -10.16
CA SER A 408 -7.53 10.07 -10.47
C SER A 408 -6.62 10.13 -9.23
N VAL A 409 -5.37 9.67 -9.39
CA VAL A 409 -4.30 9.77 -8.37
C VAL A 409 -3.90 11.20 -8.00
N HIS A 410 -4.20 12.16 -8.88
CA HIS A 410 -3.73 13.54 -8.74
C HIS A 410 -4.56 14.37 -7.75
N TYR A 411 -5.75 13.91 -7.40
CA TYR A 411 -6.73 14.70 -6.65
C TYR A 411 -7.31 13.93 -5.47
N ASP A 412 -8.16 14.63 -4.71
CA ASP A 412 -8.85 14.11 -3.54
C ASP A 412 -9.68 12.84 -3.88
N PRO A 413 -9.67 11.79 -3.03
CA PRO A 413 -10.40 10.54 -3.26
C PRO A 413 -11.92 10.64 -3.05
N MET A 414 -12.47 11.80 -2.70
CA MET A 414 -13.90 11.95 -2.41
C MET A 414 -14.74 11.76 -3.68
N ILE A 415 -15.61 10.77 -3.64
CA ILE A 415 -16.57 10.41 -4.69
C ILE A 415 -17.83 11.27 -4.56
N ALA A 416 -18.37 11.36 -3.35
CA ALA A 416 -19.62 12.06 -3.08
C ALA A 416 -19.77 12.43 -1.60
N LYS A 417 -20.70 13.34 -1.34
CA LYS A 417 -21.26 13.61 -0.01
C LYS A 417 -22.70 13.14 -0.02
N VAL A 418 -23.07 12.31 0.96
CA VAL A 418 -24.44 11.79 1.12
C VAL A 418 -25.07 12.48 2.31
N ILE A 419 -26.10 13.28 2.06
CA ILE A 419 -26.71 14.16 3.04
C ILE A 419 -28.18 13.81 3.23
N VAL A 420 -28.59 13.70 4.49
CA VAL A 420 -29.99 13.43 4.86
C VAL A 420 -30.46 14.40 5.93
N TRP A 421 -31.77 14.58 6.00
CA TRP A 421 -32.45 15.35 7.03
C TRP A 421 -33.56 14.50 7.68
N GLY A 422 -33.66 14.57 9.00
CA GLY A 422 -34.68 13.95 9.83
C GLY A 422 -35.35 14.97 10.75
N ALA A 423 -36.53 14.63 11.27
CA ALA A 423 -37.19 15.47 12.27
C ALA A 423 -36.43 15.48 13.61
N ASP A 424 -35.66 14.43 13.86
CA ASP A 424 -34.77 14.23 14.99
C ASP A 424 -33.51 13.48 14.53
N ARG A 425 -32.54 13.35 15.43
CA ARG A 425 -31.24 12.71 15.16
C ARG A 425 -31.39 11.23 14.80
N ASP A 426 -32.24 10.48 15.50
CA ASP A 426 -32.43 9.04 15.27
C ASP A 426 -33.00 8.76 13.86
N GLN A 427 -33.99 9.55 13.44
CA GLN A 427 -34.52 9.50 12.08
C GLN A 427 -33.45 9.84 11.04
N ALA A 428 -32.60 10.83 11.32
CA ALA A 428 -31.54 11.20 10.40
C ALA A 428 -30.47 10.09 10.31
N ILE A 429 -30.09 9.45 11.41
CA ILE A 429 -29.19 8.27 11.43
C ILE A 429 -29.77 7.13 10.62
N ALA A 430 -31.04 6.76 10.87
CA ALA A 430 -31.71 5.69 10.14
C ALA A 430 -31.84 5.98 8.63
N LYS A 431 -32.11 7.24 8.27
CA LYS A 431 -32.13 7.67 6.86
C LYS A 431 -30.75 7.62 6.24
N LEU A 432 -29.69 8.00 6.95
CA LEU A 432 -28.33 7.97 6.43
C LEU A 432 -27.87 6.52 6.20
N ASP A 433 -28.07 5.61 7.14
CA ASP A 433 -27.74 4.19 6.94
C ASP A 433 -28.47 3.60 5.71
N LYS A 434 -29.75 3.93 5.55
CA LYS A 434 -30.54 3.52 4.38
C LYS A 434 -30.02 4.14 3.08
N ALA A 435 -29.63 5.42 3.11
CA ALA A 435 -29.07 6.12 1.95
C ALA A 435 -27.71 5.51 1.56
N LEU A 436 -26.85 5.24 2.53
CA LEU A 436 -25.55 4.60 2.33
C LEU A 436 -25.67 3.16 1.80
N TYR A 437 -26.65 2.38 2.28
CA TYR A 437 -26.95 1.07 1.71
C TYR A 437 -27.31 1.13 0.21
N LYS A 438 -27.99 2.20 -0.20
CA LYS A 438 -28.36 2.48 -1.60
C LYS A 438 -27.25 3.18 -2.39
N THR A 439 -26.19 3.65 -1.75
CA THR A 439 -24.98 4.18 -2.38
C THR A 439 -24.12 2.99 -2.80
N GLN A 440 -24.34 2.53 -4.01
CA GLN A 440 -23.73 1.33 -4.57
C GLN A 440 -22.59 1.73 -5.51
N ILE A 441 -21.37 1.46 -5.08
CA ILE A 441 -20.15 1.75 -5.82
C ILE A 441 -19.43 0.42 -6.07
N GLY A 442 -19.07 0.15 -7.32
CA GLY A 442 -18.31 -1.01 -7.75
C GLY A 442 -17.13 -0.63 -8.64
N GLY A 443 -16.08 -1.45 -8.62
CA GLY A 443 -14.79 -1.18 -9.27
C GLY A 443 -13.70 -0.73 -8.30
N LEU A 444 -14.06 0.05 -7.26
CA LEU A 444 -13.14 0.52 -6.22
C LEU A 444 -13.62 0.15 -4.82
N LEU A 445 -12.68 -0.04 -3.89
CA LEU A 445 -13.02 -0.09 -2.47
C LEU A 445 -13.36 1.32 -1.98
N THR A 446 -14.32 1.39 -1.06
CA THR A 446 -14.81 2.64 -0.50
C THR A 446 -15.03 2.50 1.00
N ASN A 447 -15.22 3.63 1.67
CA ASN A 447 -15.53 3.68 3.09
C ASN A 447 -17.02 3.53 3.44
N VAL A 448 -17.91 3.29 2.46
CA VAL A 448 -19.37 3.24 2.68
C VAL A 448 -19.75 2.30 3.83
N ASP A 449 -19.24 1.05 3.81
CA ASP A 449 -19.57 0.07 4.85
C ASP A 449 -19.01 0.48 6.22
N PHE A 450 -17.80 1.03 6.27
CA PHE A 450 -17.21 1.56 7.50
C PHE A 450 -18.06 2.69 8.09
N VAL A 451 -18.54 3.63 7.27
CA VAL A 451 -19.43 4.70 7.75
C VAL A 451 -20.70 4.11 8.35
N ARG A 452 -21.30 3.09 7.71
CA ARG A 452 -22.49 2.41 8.24
C ARG A 452 -22.23 1.69 9.56
N ASP A 453 -21.04 1.14 9.75
CA ASP A 453 -20.66 0.51 11.02
C ASP A 453 -20.52 1.57 12.14
N VAL A 454 -19.95 2.74 11.82
CA VAL A 454 -19.91 3.88 12.76
C VAL A 454 -21.33 4.34 13.14
N LEU A 455 -22.25 4.44 12.18
CA LEU A 455 -23.65 4.84 12.46
C LEU A 455 -24.40 3.88 13.39
N LYS A 456 -23.99 2.61 13.42
CA LYS A 456 -24.59 1.56 14.29
C LYS A 456 -23.89 1.44 15.64
N HIS A 457 -22.73 2.05 15.81
CA HIS A 457 -21.98 1.99 17.05
C HIS A 457 -22.72 2.72 18.18
N GLU A 458 -22.80 2.10 19.35
CA GLU A 458 -23.59 2.61 20.48
C GLU A 458 -23.18 4.03 20.90
N GLY A 459 -21.87 4.30 21.01
CA GLY A 459 -21.35 5.64 21.34
C GLY A 459 -21.77 6.71 20.33
N PHE A 460 -21.84 6.38 19.03
CA PHE A 460 -22.31 7.32 18.01
C PHE A 460 -23.81 7.59 18.16
N VAL A 461 -24.62 6.54 18.35
CA VAL A 461 -26.07 6.65 18.55
C VAL A 461 -26.41 7.49 19.78
N GLN A 462 -25.65 7.34 20.87
CA GLN A 462 -25.83 8.13 22.09
C GLN A 462 -25.33 9.59 21.97
N GLY A 463 -24.51 9.89 20.96
CA GLY A 463 -23.89 11.21 20.79
C GLY A 463 -22.64 11.43 21.64
N ASP A 464 -22.05 10.36 22.21
CA ASP A 464 -20.73 10.38 22.86
C ASP A 464 -19.62 10.29 21.81
N VAL A 465 -19.50 11.35 21.01
CA VAL A 465 -18.50 11.48 19.94
C VAL A 465 -17.39 12.43 20.37
N TYR A 466 -16.17 12.16 19.91
CA TYR A 466 -14.97 12.95 20.18
C TYR A 466 -13.92 12.67 19.09
N THR A 467 -12.88 13.51 18.96
CA THR A 467 -11.94 13.47 17.83
C THR A 467 -11.14 12.18 17.66
N ASP A 468 -11.04 11.38 18.71
CA ASP A 468 -10.33 10.09 18.74
C ASP A 468 -11.28 8.88 18.69
N PHE A 469 -12.59 9.08 18.50
CA PHE A 469 -13.62 8.04 18.52
C PHE A 469 -13.26 6.81 17.65
N ILE A 470 -12.85 7.02 16.40
CA ILE A 470 -12.50 5.92 15.48
C ILE A 470 -11.28 5.13 15.99
N ARG A 471 -10.30 5.81 16.58
CA ARG A 471 -9.06 5.18 17.08
C ARG A 471 -9.35 4.34 18.31
N ASP A 472 -10.13 4.87 19.23
CA ASP A 472 -10.41 4.20 20.50
C ASP A 472 -11.37 3.01 20.31
N HIS A 473 -12.25 3.06 19.29
CA HIS A 473 -13.17 1.97 18.90
C HIS A 473 -12.67 1.12 17.72
N GLU A 474 -11.38 1.14 17.39
CA GLU A 474 -10.82 0.45 16.21
C GLU A 474 -11.14 -1.06 16.21
N LYS A 475 -11.08 -1.72 17.37
CA LYS A 475 -11.38 -3.17 17.46
C LYS A 475 -12.81 -3.52 17.07
N GLU A 476 -13.75 -2.64 17.37
CA GLU A 476 -15.19 -2.84 17.11
C GLU A 476 -15.54 -2.45 15.68
N LEU A 477 -14.95 -1.35 15.18
CA LEU A 477 -15.22 -0.81 13.85
C LEU A 477 -14.54 -1.57 12.69
N PHE A 478 -13.42 -2.26 12.95
CA PHE A 478 -12.67 -3.01 11.91
C PHE A 478 -12.76 -4.53 12.08
N TYR A 479 -13.73 -5.03 12.84
CA TYR A 479 -13.88 -6.46 13.07
C TYR A 479 -14.22 -7.22 11.76
N ASP A 480 -13.29 -8.04 11.28
CA ASP A 480 -13.50 -8.86 10.07
C ASP A 480 -14.34 -10.10 10.40
N SER A 481 -15.65 -9.92 10.44
CA SER A 481 -16.59 -11.03 10.61
C SER A 481 -16.62 -11.91 9.35
N LYS A 482 -16.57 -13.23 9.55
CA LYS A 482 -16.90 -14.21 8.51
C LYS A 482 -18.28 -13.83 7.93
N PRO A 483 -18.46 -13.78 6.60
CA PRO A 483 -19.75 -13.45 6.01
C PRO A 483 -20.85 -14.33 6.61
N SER A 484 -21.99 -13.73 6.93
CA SER A 484 -23.12 -14.49 7.46
C SER A 484 -23.55 -15.58 6.48
N VAL A 485 -24.26 -16.58 6.99
CA VAL A 485 -24.86 -17.64 6.16
C VAL A 485 -25.70 -17.02 5.04
N SER A 486 -26.53 -16.02 5.36
CA SER A 486 -27.33 -15.29 4.36
C SER A 486 -26.45 -14.64 3.30
N ALA A 487 -25.41 -13.89 3.68
CA ALA A 487 -24.52 -13.23 2.73
C ALA A 487 -23.81 -14.22 1.78
N ARG A 488 -23.41 -15.40 2.28
CA ARG A 488 -22.83 -16.47 1.43
C ARG A 488 -23.87 -17.05 0.47
N ILE A 489 -25.08 -17.35 0.96
CA ILE A 489 -26.18 -17.85 0.10
C ILE A 489 -26.48 -16.84 -1.01
N GLU A 490 -26.65 -15.57 -0.67
CA GLU A 490 -26.87 -14.48 -1.63
C GLU A 490 -25.75 -14.42 -2.68
N SER A 491 -24.50 -14.60 -2.25
CA SER A 491 -23.34 -14.56 -3.12
C SER A 491 -23.28 -15.73 -4.09
N VAL A 492 -23.63 -16.94 -3.63
CA VAL A 492 -23.74 -18.13 -4.47
C VAL A 492 -24.85 -17.95 -5.50
N ILE A 493 -26.05 -17.56 -5.07
CA ILE A 493 -27.19 -17.33 -5.98
C ILE A 493 -26.87 -16.21 -6.98
N SER A 494 -26.26 -15.12 -6.53
CA SER A 494 -25.82 -14.01 -7.39
C SER A 494 -24.86 -14.47 -8.48
N SER A 495 -23.86 -15.29 -8.14
CA SER A 495 -22.92 -15.87 -9.11
C SER A 495 -23.64 -16.75 -10.13
N VAL A 496 -24.63 -17.55 -9.71
CA VAL A 496 -25.44 -18.36 -10.64
C VAL A 496 -26.24 -17.47 -11.59
N LEU A 497 -26.92 -16.45 -11.08
CA LEU A 497 -27.79 -15.57 -11.86
C LEU A 497 -27.02 -14.66 -12.82
N LEU A 498 -25.84 -14.16 -12.43
CA LEU A 498 -24.98 -13.34 -13.28
C LEU A 498 -24.38 -14.12 -14.47
N ASN A 499 -24.24 -15.45 -14.33
CA ASN A 499 -23.71 -16.33 -15.38
C ASN A 499 -24.81 -16.95 -16.27
N GLN A 500 -26.08 -16.58 -16.07
CA GLN A 500 -27.18 -16.94 -16.97
C GLN A 500 -27.37 -15.82 -18.00
N ASP A 501 -26.97 -16.05 -19.26
CA ASP A 501 -27.13 -15.10 -20.36
C ASP A 501 -28.60 -14.84 -20.66
N THR A 502 -28.88 -13.63 -21.13
CA THR A 502 -30.20 -13.12 -21.56
C THR A 502 -30.68 -13.69 -22.90
N GLY A 503 -29.86 -14.47 -23.59
CA GLY A 503 -30.16 -15.00 -24.92
C GLY A 503 -30.71 -16.42 -24.90
N VAL A 504 -32.00 -16.57 -24.57
CA VAL A 504 -32.77 -17.73 -25.02
C VAL A 504 -34.14 -17.22 -25.45
N SER A 505 -34.33 -17.08 -26.75
CA SER A 505 -35.65 -16.86 -27.33
C SER A 505 -36.53 -18.08 -27.00
N LYS A 506 -37.85 -17.92 -26.82
CA LYS A 506 -38.80 -19.05 -26.74
C LYS A 506 -38.72 -20.00 -27.96
N HIS A 507 -37.96 -19.62 -29.00
CA HIS A 507 -37.75 -20.36 -30.24
C HIS A 507 -36.44 -21.16 -30.30
N ASP A 508 -35.56 -21.05 -29.30
CA ASP A 508 -34.34 -21.85 -29.23
C ASP A 508 -34.64 -23.12 -28.42
N GLY A 509 -34.59 -24.29 -29.06
CA GLY A 509 -35.11 -25.57 -28.56
C GLY A 509 -34.65 -26.00 -27.15
N PRO A 510 -35.15 -27.14 -26.63
CA PRO A 510 -35.02 -27.58 -25.23
C PRO A 510 -33.58 -27.82 -24.73
N LEU A 511 -32.57 -27.73 -25.61
CA LEU A 511 -31.15 -27.82 -25.25
C LEU A 511 -30.52 -26.46 -24.93
N ASN A 512 -31.21 -25.35 -25.24
CA ASN A 512 -30.78 -24.00 -24.88
C ASN A 512 -31.47 -23.48 -23.60
N SER A 513 -32.43 -24.21 -23.02
CA SER A 513 -32.96 -23.85 -21.70
C SER A 513 -31.88 -24.06 -20.63
N ARG A 514 -31.48 -22.97 -19.95
CA ARG A 514 -30.55 -23.00 -18.80
C ARG A 514 -31.28 -23.34 -17.49
N ASP A 515 -32.25 -24.24 -17.55
CA ASP A 515 -33.05 -24.73 -16.41
C ASP A 515 -32.30 -25.78 -15.57
N TYR A 516 -31.05 -26.11 -15.95
CA TYR A 516 -30.23 -27.14 -15.34
C TYR A 516 -30.92 -28.52 -15.30
N PHE A 517 -31.88 -28.78 -16.18
CA PHE A 517 -32.56 -30.08 -16.23
C PHE A 517 -31.59 -31.22 -16.57
N ARG A 518 -31.72 -32.35 -15.87
CA ARG A 518 -31.01 -33.60 -16.16
C ARG A 518 -31.99 -34.76 -16.04
N LEU A 519 -32.05 -35.59 -17.07
CA LEU A 519 -32.89 -36.79 -17.04
C LEU A 519 -32.35 -37.74 -15.95
N ASN A 520 -33.20 -38.11 -14.99
CA ASN A 520 -32.90 -39.04 -13.87
C ASN A 520 -31.76 -38.62 -12.93
N HIS A 521 -31.32 -37.36 -12.95
CA HIS A 521 -30.28 -36.85 -12.07
C HIS A 521 -30.61 -35.44 -11.57
N VAL A 522 -30.10 -35.08 -10.40
CA VAL A 522 -30.13 -33.70 -9.92
C VAL A 522 -28.87 -33.01 -10.43
N ALA A 523 -29.03 -31.90 -11.17
CA ALA A 523 -27.88 -31.10 -11.56
C ALA A 523 -27.27 -30.45 -10.31
N HIS A 524 -25.94 -30.42 -10.27
CA HIS A 524 -25.19 -29.67 -9.27
C HIS A 524 -24.18 -28.76 -9.95
N LYS A 525 -23.87 -27.64 -9.32
CA LYS A 525 -22.82 -26.70 -9.73
C LYS A 525 -21.97 -26.37 -8.52
N ILE A 526 -20.68 -26.19 -8.72
CA ILE A 526 -19.77 -25.70 -7.68
C ILE A 526 -19.57 -24.21 -7.93
N VAL A 527 -19.83 -23.41 -6.90
CA VAL A 527 -19.56 -21.97 -6.89
C VAL A 527 -18.45 -21.72 -5.89
N THR A 528 -17.28 -21.34 -6.38
CA THR A 528 -16.15 -20.94 -5.53
C THR A 528 -16.34 -19.49 -5.10
N LEU A 529 -16.47 -19.25 -3.80
CA LEU A 529 -16.41 -17.93 -3.18
C LEU A 529 -15.04 -17.76 -2.51
N LYS A 530 -14.14 -17.01 -3.15
CA LYS A 530 -12.75 -16.80 -2.71
C LYS A 530 -12.00 -18.14 -2.54
N ASP A 531 -12.03 -18.74 -1.35
CA ASP A 531 -11.36 -20.01 -0.98
C ASP A 531 -12.36 -21.10 -0.51
N GLU A 532 -13.67 -20.87 -0.60
CA GLU A 532 -14.73 -21.80 -0.20
C GLU A 532 -15.50 -22.29 -1.44
N ASP A 533 -15.48 -23.60 -1.70
CA ASP A 533 -16.27 -24.23 -2.75
C ASP A 533 -17.66 -24.60 -2.21
N VAL A 534 -18.70 -23.97 -2.75
CA VAL A 534 -20.09 -24.19 -2.35
C VAL A 534 -20.81 -25.01 -3.41
N VAL A 535 -21.38 -26.14 -3.02
CA VAL A 535 -22.20 -26.96 -3.92
C VAL A 535 -23.63 -26.45 -3.91
N ILE A 536 -24.16 -26.13 -5.09
CA ILE A 536 -25.58 -25.84 -5.31
C ILE A 536 -26.21 -26.97 -6.14
N GLU A 537 -27.34 -27.48 -5.67
CA GLU A 537 -28.15 -28.48 -6.37
C GLU A 537 -29.41 -27.82 -6.94
N PHE A 538 -29.86 -28.30 -8.10
CA PHE A 538 -31.07 -27.84 -8.80
C PHE A 538 -32.08 -29.00 -8.92
N PRO A 539 -32.82 -29.34 -7.85
CA PRO A 539 -33.79 -30.45 -7.90
C PRO A 539 -35.05 -30.12 -8.70
N SER A 540 -35.37 -28.82 -8.84
CA SER A 540 -36.56 -28.30 -9.52
C SER A 540 -36.26 -26.94 -10.13
N SER A 541 -37.10 -26.48 -11.07
CA SER A 541 -37.12 -25.10 -11.55
C SER A 541 -37.47 -24.09 -10.46
N ASP A 542 -38.16 -24.53 -9.40
CA ASP A 542 -38.78 -23.64 -8.42
C ASP A 542 -37.88 -23.38 -7.19
N TYR A 543 -36.87 -24.22 -6.94
CA TYR A 543 -35.96 -23.99 -5.82
C TYR A 543 -34.60 -24.63 -6.03
N MET A 544 -33.60 -24.07 -5.37
CA MET A 544 -32.23 -24.56 -5.32
C MET A 544 -31.86 -24.96 -3.90
N LEU A 545 -30.98 -25.96 -3.75
CA LEU A 545 -30.42 -26.33 -2.45
C LEU A 545 -28.96 -25.88 -2.39
N VAL A 546 -28.65 -24.94 -1.51
CA VAL A 546 -27.28 -24.44 -1.30
C VAL A 546 -26.68 -25.20 -0.12
N ASN A 547 -25.57 -25.91 -0.33
CA ASN A 547 -24.89 -26.68 0.71
C ASN A 547 -23.73 -25.87 1.31
N LEU A 548 -23.91 -25.36 2.53
CA LEU A 548 -22.91 -24.59 3.27
C LEU A 548 -22.62 -25.26 4.62
N ASP A 549 -21.33 -25.41 4.95
CA ASP A 549 -20.85 -26.02 6.20
C ASP A 549 -21.54 -27.39 6.51
N GLY A 550 -21.84 -28.19 5.48
CA GLY A 550 -22.50 -29.49 5.60
C GLY A 550 -24.02 -29.45 5.78
N ARG A 551 -24.65 -28.27 5.75
CA ARG A 551 -26.10 -28.09 5.82
C ARG A 551 -26.67 -27.60 4.49
N LYS A 552 -27.76 -28.21 4.05
CA LYS A 552 -28.53 -27.79 2.86
C LYS A 552 -29.57 -26.74 3.24
N TYR A 553 -29.59 -25.61 2.53
CA TYR A 553 -30.57 -24.54 2.66
C TYR A 553 -31.47 -24.52 1.44
N LYS A 554 -32.79 -24.54 1.65
CA LYS A 554 -33.76 -24.41 0.57
C LYS A 554 -33.92 -22.94 0.19
N THR A 555 -33.65 -22.64 -1.06
CA THR A 555 -33.65 -21.27 -1.60
C THR A 555 -34.57 -21.14 -2.80
N HIS A 556 -35.40 -20.11 -2.83
CA HIS A 556 -36.33 -19.82 -3.92
C HIS A 556 -36.15 -18.37 -4.38
N VAL A 557 -36.01 -18.17 -5.68
CA VAL A 557 -35.89 -16.84 -6.28
C VAL A 557 -37.25 -16.43 -6.85
N TYR A 558 -37.99 -15.60 -6.13
CA TYR A 558 -39.40 -15.27 -6.46
C TYR A 558 -39.54 -14.09 -7.44
N SER A 559 -38.48 -13.32 -7.66
CA SER A 559 -38.46 -12.23 -8.66
C SER A 559 -37.06 -12.04 -9.22
N ILE A 560 -36.95 -11.71 -10.51
CA ILE A 560 -35.67 -11.45 -11.18
C ILE A 560 -35.85 -10.32 -12.18
N GLN A 561 -34.98 -9.32 -12.11
CA GLN A 561 -34.83 -8.24 -13.09
C GLN A 561 -33.37 -8.18 -13.52
N ARG A 562 -33.11 -8.41 -14.81
CA ARG A 562 -31.75 -8.40 -15.38
C ARG A 562 -31.50 -7.10 -16.14
N GLY A 563 -30.34 -6.49 -15.90
CA GLY A 563 -29.75 -5.44 -16.73
C GLY A 563 -28.47 -5.95 -17.40
N ASN A 564 -27.75 -5.08 -18.10
CA ASN A 564 -26.54 -5.48 -18.86
C ASN A 564 -25.45 -6.09 -17.97
N THR A 565 -25.15 -5.43 -16.85
CA THR A 565 -24.11 -5.86 -15.89
C THR A 565 -24.69 -6.12 -14.50
N THR A 566 -26.02 -6.11 -14.34
CA THR A 566 -26.66 -6.19 -13.03
C THR A 566 -27.82 -7.19 -13.02
N VAL A 567 -28.07 -7.81 -11.86
CA VAL A 567 -29.25 -8.64 -11.63
C VAL A 567 -29.84 -8.28 -10.27
N SER A 568 -31.06 -7.78 -10.25
CA SER A 568 -31.85 -7.59 -9.03
C SER A 568 -32.81 -8.76 -8.87
N PHE A 569 -32.91 -9.32 -7.68
CA PHE A 569 -33.75 -10.49 -7.44
C PHE A 569 -34.28 -10.55 -6.02
N GLY A 570 -35.45 -11.16 -5.87
CA GLY A 570 -36.04 -11.49 -4.58
C GLY A 570 -35.66 -12.91 -4.19
N LEU A 571 -35.14 -13.08 -2.98
CA LEU A 571 -34.66 -14.35 -2.45
C LEU A 571 -35.47 -14.75 -1.22
N GLU A 572 -35.93 -15.99 -1.20
CA GLU A 572 -36.51 -16.66 -0.05
C GLU A 572 -35.58 -17.77 0.42
N VAL A 573 -35.25 -17.79 1.71
CA VAL A 573 -34.47 -18.86 2.34
C VAL A 573 -35.17 -19.28 3.62
N GLU A 574 -35.55 -20.56 3.72
CA GLU A 574 -36.23 -21.12 4.90
C GLU A 574 -37.45 -20.26 5.36
N GLY A 575 -38.22 -19.74 4.42
CA GLY A 575 -39.42 -18.92 4.67
C GLY A 575 -39.18 -17.44 4.97
N LYS A 576 -37.92 -16.97 4.98
CA LYS A 576 -37.59 -15.53 5.10
C LYS A 576 -37.32 -14.93 3.73
N GLN A 577 -37.93 -13.79 3.42
CA GLN A 577 -37.83 -13.12 2.11
C GLN A 577 -37.11 -11.78 2.18
N TRP A 578 -36.26 -11.50 1.20
CA TRP A 578 -35.59 -10.21 1.03
C TRP A 578 -35.14 -9.99 -0.42
N ASN A 579 -34.75 -8.75 -0.76
CA ASN A 579 -34.27 -8.41 -2.09
C ASN A 579 -32.75 -8.27 -2.11
N CYS A 580 -32.13 -8.68 -3.20
CA CYS A 580 -30.70 -8.61 -3.46
C CYS A 580 -30.44 -7.96 -4.82
N LYS A 581 -29.22 -7.45 -4.98
CA LYS A 581 -28.71 -7.00 -6.26
C LYS A 581 -27.27 -7.43 -6.44
N ALA A 582 -26.98 -8.03 -7.58
CA ALA A 582 -25.65 -8.42 -7.97
C ALA A 582 -25.18 -7.56 -9.15
N VAL A 583 -23.90 -7.18 -9.14
CA VAL A 583 -23.26 -6.38 -10.17
C VAL A 583 -22.01 -7.12 -10.64
N SER A 584 -21.94 -7.39 -11.93
CA SER A 584 -20.79 -7.97 -12.61
C SER A 584 -19.79 -6.86 -12.91
N LEU A 585 -18.58 -6.98 -12.37
CA LEU A 585 -17.44 -6.09 -12.61
C LEU A 585 -16.40 -6.82 -13.49
N ALA A 586 -15.36 -6.14 -13.98
CA ALA A 586 -14.37 -6.72 -14.89
C ALA A 586 -13.66 -7.92 -14.25
N SER A 587 -13.11 -7.75 -13.04
CA SER A 587 -12.35 -8.77 -12.31
C SER A 587 -13.06 -9.35 -11.09
N SER A 588 -14.30 -8.92 -10.81
CA SER A 588 -15.05 -9.35 -9.64
C SER A 588 -16.56 -9.29 -9.87
N PHE A 589 -17.36 -9.69 -8.90
CA PHE A 589 -18.76 -9.33 -8.82
C PHE A 589 -19.09 -8.89 -7.41
N GLN A 590 -19.96 -7.90 -7.30
CA GLN A 590 -20.37 -7.32 -6.03
C GLN A 590 -21.83 -7.62 -5.76
N VAL A 591 -22.15 -7.98 -4.52
CA VAL A 591 -23.47 -8.37 -4.07
C VAL A 591 -23.91 -7.40 -3.00
N TYR A 592 -25.08 -6.79 -3.21
CA TYR A 592 -25.78 -5.90 -2.30
C TYR A 592 -27.00 -6.67 -1.77
N GLY A 593 -26.84 -7.32 -0.61
CA GLY A 593 -27.89 -8.08 0.07
C GLY A 593 -27.94 -7.71 1.55
N HIS A 594 -27.90 -8.67 2.47
CA HIS A 594 -27.78 -8.37 3.91
C HIS A 594 -26.46 -7.67 4.23
N GLU A 595 -25.39 -8.09 3.55
CA GLU A 595 -24.06 -7.50 3.62
C GLU A 595 -23.63 -7.12 2.20
N VAL A 596 -22.80 -6.08 2.09
CA VAL A 596 -22.14 -5.76 0.82
C VAL A 596 -20.87 -6.60 0.73
N ARG A 597 -20.78 -7.46 -0.28
CA ARG A 597 -19.62 -8.34 -0.48
C ARG A 597 -19.13 -8.27 -1.91
N ASN A 598 -17.82 -8.10 -2.08
CA ASN A 598 -17.15 -8.15 -3.38
C ASN A 598 -16.35 -9.46 -3.48
N TRP A 599 -16.55 -10.19 -4.56
CA TRP A 599 -15.94 -11.50 -4.79
C TRP A 599 -15.13 -11.49 -6.08
N PRO A 600 -13.83 -11.81 -6.04
CA PRO A 600 -13.02 -11.86 -7.25
C PRO A 600 -13.58 -12.92 -8.21
N LYS A 601 -13.65 -12.58 -9.50
CA LYS A 601 -13.92 -13.56 -10.55
C LYS A 601 -12.64 -14.38 -10.71
N ARG A 602 -12.79 -15.69 -10.66
CA ARG A 602 -11.68 -16.59 -10.98
C ARG A 602 -11.52 -16.59 -12.50
N THR A 603 -10.61 -15.77 -13.01
CA THR A 603 -10.06 -16.00 -14.35
C THR A 603 -9.12 -17.19 -14.22
N ILE A 604 -9.46 -18.31 -14.84
CA ILE A 604 -8.46 -19.36 -15.07
C ILE A 604 -7.56 -18.80 -16.17
N ASP A 605 -6.57 -17.99 -15.78
CA ASP A 605 -5.46 -17.64 -16.66
C ASP A 605 -4.61 -18.90 -16.81
N PHE A 606 -4.61 -19.48 -18.00
CA PHE A 606 -3.65 -20.51 -18.40
C PHE A 606 -2.23 -19.92 -18.62
N SER A 607 -2.05 -18.61 -18.42
CA SER A 607 -0.76 -17.92 -18.45
C SER A 607 -0.18 -17.77 -17.05
N GLU A 608 0.86 -18.55 -16.79
CA GLU A 608 1.97 -18.26 -15.87
C GLU A 608 1.60 -17.55 -14.56
N ALA A 609 1.19 -18.34 -13.57
CA ALA A 609 1.40 -17.96 -12.18
C ALA A 609 2.92 -17.92 -11.91
N GLN A 610 3.53 -16.75 -12.12
CA GLN A 610 4.85 -16.43 -11.60
C GLN A 610 4.80 -16.47 -10.07
N VAL A 611 5.14 -17.62 -9.51
CA VAL A 611 5.54 -17.72 -8.11
C VAL A 611 7.02 -17.33 -8.07
N ASP A 612 7.29 -16.06 -7.77
CA ASP A 612 8.64 -15.58 -7.47
C ASP A 612 9.13 -16.24 -6.16
N ALA A 613 9.66 -17.45 -6.29
CA ALA A 613 10.46 -18.10 -5.26
C ALA A 613 11.89 -17.53 -5.32
N SER A 614 12.07 -16.29 -4.86
CA SER A 614 13.39 -15.79 -4.50
C SER A 614 13.33 -14.96 -3.23
N SER A 615 14.34 -15.14 -2.38
CA SER A 615 14.51 -14.51 -1.07
C SER A 615 14.79 -13.00 -1.12
N SER A 616 14.27 -12.28 -2.12
CA SER A 616 14.37 -10.83 -2.24
C SER A 616 13.14 -10.16 -1.64
N LEU A 617 13.34 -9.38 -0.58
CA LEU A 617 12.30 -8.48 -0.07
C LEU A 617 12.21 -7.29 -1.03
N SER A 618 11.04 -7.06 -1.62
CA SER A 618 10.80 -5.89 -2.46
C SER A 618 9.81 -4.96 -1.77
N ALA A 619 10.22 -3.71 -1.53
CA ALA A 619 9.31 -2.64 -1.17
C ALA A 619 8.60 -2.20 -2.46
N ARG A 620 7.29 -2.48 -2.52
CA ARG A 620 6.45 -2.16 -3.67
C ARG A 620 5.56 -0.95 -3.36
N ALA A 621 5.21 -0.19 -4.40
CA ALA A 621 4.25 0.89 -4.30
C ALA A 621 2.89 0.31 -3.89
N PRO A 622 2.33 0.65 -2.72
CA PRO A 622 1.09 0.04 -2.25
C PRO A 622 -0.14 0.56 -3.00
N MET A 623 0.01 1.73 -3.64
CA MET A 623 -0.99 2.41 -4.46
C MET A 623 -0.28 3.15 -5.60
N PRO A 624 -0.98 3.49 -6.69
CA PRO A 624 -0.42 4.37 -7.70
C PRO A 624 -0.20 5.79 -7.15
N GLY A 625 0.89 6.45 -7.52
CA GLY A 625 1.25 7.76 -6.98
C GLY A 625 2.52 8.35 -7.59
N VAL A 626 2.94 9.52 -7.11
CA VAL A 626 4.19 10.20 -7.51
C VAL A 626 5.23 10.01 -6.41
N ILE A 627 6.45 9.60 -6.74
CA ILE A 627 7.54 9.57 -5.75
C ILE A 627 7.96 11.00 -5.40
N ASP A 628 7.83 11.40 -4.14
CA ASP A 628 8.28 12.70 -3.66
C ASP A 628 9.77 12.66 -3.31
N LYS A 629 10.17 11.71 -2.46
CA LYS A 629 11.56 11.57 -1.99
C LYS A 629 11.99 10.11 -1.95
N VAL A 630 13.24 9.87 -2.29
CA VAL A 630 13.93 8.60 -2.06
C VAL A 630 14.93 8.83 -0.93
N LEU A 631 14.86 8.04 0.14
CA LEU A 631 15.61 8.27 1.38
C LEU A 631 16.77 7.28 1.58
N VAL A 632 16.98 6.35 0.65
CA VAL A 632 17.98 5.28 0.73
C VAL A 632 18.64 5.04 -0.63
N GLU A 633 19.86 4.54 -0.61
CA GLU A 633 20.65 4.18 -1.79
C GLU A 633 20.96 2.67 -1.83
N ALA A 634 21.39 2.18 -3.00
CA ALA A 634 21.83 0.79 -3.13
C ALA A 634 23.11 0.55 -2.30
N GLY A 635 23.08 -0.43 -1.41
CA GLY A 635 24.14 -0.72 -0.45
C GLY A 635 23.81 -0.32 1.00
N ASP A 636 22.80 0.52 1.22
CA ASP A 636 22.43 0.99 2.55
C ASP A 636 21.92 -0.14 3.44
N THR A 637 22.35 -0.12 4.71
CA THR A 637 21.79 -0.98 5.76
C THR A 637 20.65 -0.23 6.44
N VAL A 638 19.43 -0.77 6.36
CA VAL A 638 18.22 -0.16 6.92
C VAL A 638 17.68 -0.99 8.07
N LYS A 639 17.22 -0.32 9.13
CA LYS A 639 16.55 -0.98 10.27
C LYS A 639 15.05 -1.15 10.01
N ALA A 640 14.43 -2.10 10.69
CA ALA A 640 12.98 -2.22 10.75
C ALA A 640 12.33 -0.88 11.12
N GLY A 641 11.30 -0.47 10.38
CA GLY A 641 10.58 0.80 10.55
C GLY A 641 11.27 2.03 9.94
N GLN A 642 12.50 1.91 9.42
CA GLN A 642 13.20 3.02 8.76
C GLN A 642 12.51 3.40 7.44
N ALA A 643 12.36 4.70 7.19
CA ALA A 643 11.74 5.21 5.97
C ALA A 643 12.64 4.97 4.75
N LEU A 644 12.07 4.43 3.67
CA LEU A 644 12.75 4.10 2.42
C LEU A 644 12.43 5.11 1.32
N VAL A 645 11.14 5.32 1.07
CA VAL A 645 10.62 6.18 0.00
C VAL A 645 9.40 6.92 0.50
N VAL A 646 9.29 8.20 0.16
CA VAL A 646 8.10 9.03 0.36
C VAL A 646 7.39 9.16 -0.98
N MET A 647 6.14 8.75 -1.02
CA MET A 647 5.27 8.87 -2.19
C MET A 647 4.13 9.82 -1.86
N VAL A 648 3.72 10.65 -2.80
CA VAL A 648 2.53 11.49 -2.71
C VAL A 648 1.49 10.95 -3.67
N ALA A 649 0.31 10.69 -3.14
CA ALA A 649 -0.86 10.35 -3.93
C ALA A 649 -2.08 10.99 -3.29
N MET A 650 -2.98 11.55 -4.11
CA MET A 650 -4.27 12.06 -3.65
C MET A 650 -4.15 13.07 -2.48
N LYS A 651 -3.17 13.99 -2.57
CA LYS A 651 -2.78 14.99 -1.55
C LYS A 651 -2.25 14.43 -0.23
N MET A 652 -2.00 13.12 -0.15
CA MET A 652 -1.46 12.46 1.04
C MET A 652 -0.03 11.97 0.79
N GLU A 653 0.86 12.27 1.73
CA GLU A 653 2.19 11.67 1.80
C GLU A 653 2.09 10.28 2.43
N TYR A 654 2.67 9.29 1.77
CA TYR A 654 2.81 7.93 2.27
C TYR A 654 4.29 7.57 2.36
N ILE A 655 4.72 7.23 3.57
CA ILE A 655 6.11 6.82 3.85
C ILE A 655 6.18 5.30 3.81
N ILE A 656 6.86 4.77 2.80
CA ILE A 656 7.15 3.35 2.68
C ILE A 656 8.33 3.04 3.59
N ARG A 657 8.11 2.16 4.58
CA ARG A 657 9.11 1.80 5.60
C ARG A 657 9.61 0.38 5.40
N ALA A 658 10.84 0.13 5.85
CA ALA A 658 11.43 -1.21 5.86
C ALA A 658 10.65 -2.09 6.85
N PRO A 659 10.15 -3.26 6.44
CA PRO A 659 9.41 -4.16 7.34
C PRO A 659 10.33 -4.85 8.36
N MET A 660 11.63 -4.93 8.07
CA MET A 660 12.63 -5.57 8.92
C MET A 660 14.04 -5.04 8.58
N ASP A 661 15.04 -5.46 9.34
CA ASP A 661 16.45 -5.15 9.08
C ASP A 661 16.92 -5.79 7.77
N ASN A 662 17.29 -4.94 6.81
CA ASN A 662 17.64 -5.36 5.45
C ASN A 662 18.84 -4.56 4.90
N VAL A 663 19.47 -5.08 3.86
CA VAL A 663 20.42 -4.33 3.03
C VAL A 663 19.77 -4.04 1.67
N ILE A 664 19.76 -2.77 1.28
CA ILE A 664 19.18 -2.34 0.00
C ILE A 664 20.07 -2.81 -1.15
N THR A 665 19.51 -3.56 -2.10
CA THR A 665 20.24 -4.08 -3.26
C THR A 665 20.06 -3.21 -4.49
N ALA A 666 18.89 -2.63 -4.68
CA ALA A 666 18.61 -1.73 -5.80
C ALA A 666 17.47 -0.77 -5.47
N VAL A 667 17.56 0.46 -5.95
CA VAL A 667 16.48 1.45 -5.94
C VAL A 667 16.02 1.67 -7.38
N SER A 668 14.75 1.36 -7.65
CA SER A 668 14.14 1.31 -8.98
C SER A 668 13.22 2.50 -9.28
N CYS A 669 13.22 3.52 -8.42
CA CYS A 669 12.38 4.71 -8.56
C CYS A 669 13.17 6.01 -8.38
N LYS A 670 12.67 7.11 -8.94
CA LYS A 670 13.28 8.45 -8.85
C LYS A 670 12.25 9.47 -8.35
N PRO A 671 12.67 10.51 -7.60
CA PRO A 671 11.79 11.65 -7.28
C PRO A 671 11.13 12.24 -8.53
N GLY A 672 9.85 12.59 -8.42
CA GLY A 672 8.99 13.08 -9.50
C GLY A 672 8.37 12.02 -10.42
N ALA A 673 8.75 10.74 -10.30
CA ALA A 673 8.23 9.68 -11.17
C ALA A 673 6.83 9.20 -10.73
N ASN A 674 5.92 9.03 -11.69
CA ASN A 674 4.65 8.31 -11.49
C ASN A 674 4.91 6.81 -11.43
N VAL A 675 4.34 6.13 -10.43
CA VAL A 675 4.44 4.69 -10.23
C VAL A 675 3.06 4.06 -10.12
N ALA A 676 2.89 2.87 -10.69
CA ALA A 676 1.65 2.10 -10.59
C ALA A 676 1.60 1.30 -9.28
N LYS A 677 0.40 0.82 -8.91
CA LYS A 677 0.24 -0.13 -7.80
C LYS A 677 1.13 -1.36 -8.03
N ASN A 678 1.75 -1.85 -6.96
CA ASN A 678 2.68 -2.97 -6.93
C ASN A 678 3.99 -2.78 -7.72
N ALA A 679 4.26 -1.58 -8.25
CA ALA A 679 5.56 -1.28 -8.86
C ALA A 679 6.69 -1.49 -7.84
N THR A 680 7.75 -2.18 -8.23
CA THR A 680 8.90 -2.41 -7.34
C THR A 680 9.68 -1.11 -7.21
N LEU A 681 9.78 -0.57 -5.99
CA LEU A 681 10.47 0.69 -5.71
C LEU A 681 11.88 0.43 -5.19
N VAL A 682 12.01 -0.49 -4.22
CA VAL A 682 13.28 -0.84 -3.61
C VAL A 682 13.37 -2.35 -3.49
N ARG A 683 14.51 -2.93 -3.88
CA ARG A 683 14.85 -4.32 -3.60
C ARG A 683 15.82 -4.37 -2.44
N ALA A 684 15.63 -5.33 -1.56
CA ALA A 684 16.44 -5.54 -0.38
C ALA A 684 16.60 -7.03 -0.08
N ILE A 685 17.59 -7.36 0.73
CA ILE A 685 17.83 -8.73 1.22
C ILE A 685 17.86 -8.73 2.74
N SER A 686 17.25 -9.76 3.34
CA SER A 686 17.21 -9.92 4.80
C SER A 686 18.60 -10.18 5.36
N ARG A 687 18.89 -9.57 6.52
CA ARG A 687 20.15 -9.76 7.26
C ARG A 687 20.28 -11.15 7.91
N HIS A 688 19.21 -11.93 7.98
CA HIS A 688 19.22 -13.29 8.53
C HIS A 688 18.89 -14.32 7.45
N ARG A 689 19.96 -14.86 6.88
CA ARG A 689 19.88 -16.07 6.07
C ARG A 689 19.83 -17.26 7.03
N THR A 690 18.64 -17.73 7.42
CA THR A 690 18.51 -19.10 7.94
C THR A 690 18.74 -20.04 6.77
N MET A 691 20.02 -20.36 6.51
CA MET A 691 20.36 -21.45 5.61
C MET A 691 19.94 -22.74 6.29
N ALA A 692 19.14 -23.57 5.60
CA ALA A 692 18.87 -24.91 6.06
C ALA A 692 20.19 -25.67 6.28
N PRO A 693 20.30 -26.56 7.28
CA PRO A 693 21.53 -27.28 7.54
C PRO A 693 22.02 -28.08 6.32
N PRO A 694 23.35 -28.16 6.08
CA PRO A 694 23.90 -28.97 4.98
C PRO A 694 23.70 -30.47 5.23
N SER A 695 23.88 -31.31 4.20
CA SER A 695 23.93 -32.78 4.40
C SER A 695 25.17 -33.16 5.20
N TYR A 696 25.15 -34.29 5.91
CA TYR A 696 26.31 -34.77 6.68
C TYR A 696 27.60 -34.85 5.85
N ALA A 697 27.51 -35.36 4.61
CA ALA A 697 28.66 -35.45 3.69
C ALA A 697 29.21 -34.09 3.22
N ASP A 698 28.43 -33.02 3.38
CA ASP A 698 28.82 -31.66 3.00
C ASP A 698 29.36 -30.86 4.20
N LEU A 699 29.40 -31.44 5.40
CA LEU A 699 30.07 -30.84 6.55
C LEU A 699 31.59 -30.73 6.26
N GLY A 700 32.14 -29.52 6.39
CA GLY A 700 33.53 -29.23 6.04
C GLY A 700 33.84 -29.16 4.54
N LYS A 701 32.84 -29.23 3.65
CA LYS A 701 33.02 -29.20 2.18
C LYS A 701 33.83 -28.01 1.69
N SER A 702 33.63 -26.82 2.27
CA SER A 702 34.35 -25.60 1.91
C SER A 702 35.87 -25.75 2.06
N CYS A 703 36.34 -26.39 3.13
CA CYS A 703 37.76 -26.68 3.32
C CYS A 703 38.22 -27.81 2.39
N ASN A 704 37.46 -28.91 2.34
CA ASN A 704 37.80 -30.07 1.50
C ASN A 704 37.93 -29.74 0.01
N ASP A 705 37.10 -28.82 -0.50
CA ASP A 705 37.15 -28.36 -1.88
C ASP A 705 38.44 -27.59 -2.20
N LEU A 706 39.05 -26.91 -1.21
CA LEU A 706 40.36 -26.27 -1.38
C LEU A 706 41.49 -27.29 -1.56
N PHE A 707 41.39 -28.48 -0.95
CA PHE A 707 42.38 -29.55 -1.10
C PHE A 707 42.15 -30.43 -2.33
N LYS A 708 40.89 -30.59 -2.76
CA LYS A 708 40.51 -31.59 -3.77
C LYS A 708 40.21 -31.01 -5.16
N LYS A 709 39.55 -29.85 -5.24
CA LYS A 709 39.07 -29.31 -6.54
C LYS A 709 40.08 -28.38 -7.20
N GLY A 710 40.17 -28.47 -8.53
CA GLY A 710 40.98 -27.57 -9.35
C GLY A 710 42.45 -27.96 -9.50
N TYR A 711 42.84 -29.19 -9.10
CA TYR A 711 44.16 -29.74 -9.35
C TYR A 711 44.08 -30.86 -10.39
N ASN A 712 44.73 -30.69 -11.54
CA ASN A 712 44.74 -31.65 -12.63
C ASN A 712 46.16 -32.22 -12.83
N PHE A 713 46.40 -33.47 -12.43
CA PHE A 713 47.74 -34.08 -12.49
C PHE A 713 47.92 -35.12 -13.59
N GLY A 714 47.00 -35.14 -14.56
CA GLY A 714 47.09 -35.95 -15.78
C GLY A 714 47.60 -35.11 -16.96
N PHE A 715 48.18 -35.76 -17.98
CA PHE A 715 48.74 -35.07 -19.16
C PHE A 715 47.77 -34.03 -19.76
N LEU A 716 46.50 -34.42 -19.91
CA LEU A 716 45.43 -33.53 -20.34
C LEU A 716 44.08 -33.99 -19.76
N LYS A 717 43.30 -33.03 -19.28
CA LYS A 717 41.90 -33.18 -18.91
C LYS A 717 41.06 -32.23 -19.76
N ILE A 718 40.06 -32.74 -20.48
CA ILE A 718 39.12 -31.94 -21.26
C ILE A 718 37.73 -32.18 -20.67
N GLU A 719 37.00 -31.10 -20.35
CA GLU A 719 35.58 -31.16 -20.03
C GLU A 719 34.82 -30.19 -20.94
N SER A 720 33.70 -30.62 -21.51
CA SER A 720 32.77 -29.77 -22.24
C SER A 720 31.37 -29.95 -21.66
N THR A 721 30.68 -28.85 -21.38
CA THR A 721 29.29 -28.86 -20.88
C THR A 721 28.43 -27.99 -21.78
N THR A 722 27.41 -28.54 -22.44
CA THR A 722 26.49 -27.81 -23.33
C THR A 722 25.08 -27.83 -22.75
N LYS A 723 24.36 -26.71 -22.82
CA LYS A 723 22.98 -26.58 -22.30
C LYS A 723 22.01 -26.14 -23.40
N SER A 724 20.79 -26.68 -23.39
CA SER A 724 19.73 -26.31 -24.34
C SER A 724 18.67 -25.40 -23.71
N GLY A 725 18.24 -24.36 -24.43
CA GLY A 725 17.12 -23.45 -24.11
C GLY A 725 17.42 -22.36 -23.06
N ASN A 726 16.54 -21.35 -22.95
CA ASN A 726 16.66 -20.24 -21.99
C ASN A 726 16.66 -20.68 -20.50
N ASN A 727 16.20 -21.90 -20.20
CA ASN A 727 16.07 -22.44 -18.83
C ASN A 727 16.99 -23.64 -18.52
N GLY A 728 17.83 -24.12 -19.46
CA GLY A 728 18.79 -25.20 -19.22
C GLY A 728 18.17 -26.55 -18.82
N GLU A 729 17.11 -26.94 -19.52
CA GLU A 729 16.32 -28.16 -19.28
C GLU A 729 17.06 -29.44 -19.69
N LEU A 730 17.93 -29.35 -20.69
CA LEU A 730 18.80 -30.44 -21.13
C LEU A 730 20.26 -29.99 -21.04
N GLU A 731 21.08 -30.77 -20.34
CA GLU A 731 22.50 -30.51 -20.12
C GLU A 731 23.31 -31.75 -20.51
N PHE A 732 24.27 -31.57 -21.42
CA PHE A 732 25.22 -32.58 -21.86
C PHE A 732 26.58 -32.23 -21.29
N LYS A 733 27.21 -33.15 -20.56
CA LYS A 733 28.57 -32.98 -20.07
C LYS A 733 29.43 -34.15 -20.53
N THR A 734 30.47 -33.88 -21.31
CA THR A 734 31.45 -34.87 -21.74
C THR A 734 32.80 -34.55 -21.15
N GLY A 735 33.49 -35.55 -20.61
CA GLY A 735 34.83 -35.40 -20.07
C GLY A 735 35.77 -36.49 -20.55
N ALA A 736 37.05 -36.16 -20.71
CA ALA A 736 38.12 -37.10 -20.94
C ALA A 736 39.34 -36.71 -20.10
N ALA A 737 39.96 -37.67 -19.43
CA ALA A 737 41.15 -37.47 -18.62
C ALA A 737 42.16 -38.60 -18.87
N HIS A 738 43.40 -38.22 -19.16
CA HIS A 738 44.50 -39.18 -19.23
C HIS A 738 45.06 -39.46 -17.84
N ASN A 739 45.03 -40.72 -17.40
CA ASN A 739 45.60 -41.13 -16.13
C ASN A 739 47.04 -41.63 -16.32
N VAL A 740 47.99 -40.87 -15.78
CA VAL A 740 49.43 -41.12 -15.94
C VAL A 740 49.90 -42.36 -15.19
N SER A 741 49.22 -42.79 -14.12
CA SER A 741 49.67 -43.92 -13.29
C SER A 741 49.26 -45.30 -13.83
N ASN A 742 48.24 -45.37 -14.69
CA ASN A 742 47.79 -46.64 -15.28
C ASN A 742 47.68 -46.59 -16.82
N GLN A 743 48.12 -45.48 -17.45
CA GLN A 743 48.08 -45.23 -18.90
C GLN A 743 46.68 -45.38 -19.54
N LYS A 744 45.60 -45.30 -18.75
CA LYS A 744 44.24 -45.39 -19.27
C LYS A 744 43.68 -44.01 -19.60
N LEU A 745 42.91 -43.95 -20.69
CA LEU A 745 42.05 -42.81 -21.01
C LEU A 745 40.68 -43.04 -20.35
N ASN A 746 40.32 -42.20 -19.39
CA ASN A 746 39.02 -42.26 -18.73
C ASN A 746 38.10 -41.21 -19.37
N GLY A 747 37.02 -41.66 -20.00
CA GLY A 747 36.00 -40.78 -20.59
C GLY A 747 34.65 -40.95 -19.92
N ASN A 748 33.85 -39.88 -19.91
CA ASN A 748 32.46 -39.92 -19.45
C ASN A 748 31.54 -39.05 -20.33
N LEU A 749 30.29 -39.48 -20.42
CA LEU A 749 29.16 -38.75 -20.99
C LEU A 749 28.05 -38.72 -19.93
N ASP A 750 27.74 -37.54 -19.44
CA ASP A 750 26.66 -37.27 -18.49
C ASP A 750 25.56 -36.50 -19.23
N ILE A 751 24.34 -37.03 -19.25
CA ILE A 751 23.14 -36.39 -19.84
C ILE A 751 22.18 -36.10 -18.70
N LYS A 752 21.74 -34.85 -18.56
CA LYS A 752 20.80 -34.43 -17.52
C LYS A 752 19.57 -33.79 -18.14
N TYR A 753 18.42 -34.40 -17.89
CA TYR A 753 17.11 -33.93 -18.31
C TYR A 753 16.31 -33.45 -17.10
N LYS A 754 15.87 -32.20 -17.12
CA LYS A 754 15.04 -31.59 -16.07
C LYS A 754 13.63 -31.41 -16.60
N VAL A 755 12.65 -31.80 -15.79
CA VAL A 755 11.23 -31.59 -16.06
C VAL A 755 10.63 -30.75 -14.93
N PRO A 756 10.75 -29.41 -15.00
CA PRO A 756 10.37 -28.51 -13.90
C PRO A 756 8.89 -28.65 -13.50
N SER A 757 8.01 -28.91 -14.47
CA SER A 757 6.56 -29.07 -14.25
C SER A 757 6.18 -30.20 -13.30
N TYR A 758 7.05 -31.20 -13.12
CA TYR A 758 6.82 -32.35 -12.25
C TYR A 758 7.86 -32.47 -11.12
N GLY A 759 8.80 -31.52 -11.00
CA GLY A 759 9.89 -31.59 -10.02
C GLY A 759 10.84 -32.78 -10.23
N ILE A 760 10.94 -33.32 -11.46
CA ILE A 760 11.73 -34.51 -11.78
C ILE A 760 13.03 -34.10 -12.49
N THR A 761 14.15 -34.74 -12.13
CA THR A 761 15.41 -34.65 -12.86
C THR A 761 15.99 -36.03 -13.10
N ILE A 762 16.24 -36.37 -14.36
CA ILE A 762 16.85 -37.64 -14.78
C ILE A 762 18.29 -37.35 -15.20
N THR A 763 19.25 -38.10 -14.67
CA THR A 763 20.66 -38.01 -15.06
C THR A 763 21.14 -39.39 -15.49
N GLU A 764 21.63 -39.50 -16.72
CA GLU A 764 22.28 -40.69 -17.25
C GLU A 764 23.78 -40.46 -17.36
N LYS A 765 24.58 -41.43 -16.95
CA LYS A 765 26.05 -41.37 -17.01
C LYS A 765 26.59 -42.61 -17.67
N TRP A 766 27.45 -42.44 -18.65
CA TRP A 766 28.15 -43.54 -19.30
C TRP A 766 29.64 -43.26 -19.30
N ASN A 767 30.45 -44.27 -18.93
CA ASN A 767 31.90 -44.15 -18.88
C ASN A 767 32.61 -45.15 -19.80
N THR A 768 33.92 -44.95 -19.98
CA THR A 768 34.78 -45.80 -20.82
C THR A 768 34.97 -47.23 -20.29
N ASP A 769 34.64 -47.49 -19.02
CA ASP A 769 34.60 -48.84 -18.45
C ASP A 769 33.28 -49.56 -18.78
N ASN A 770 32.47 -48.99 -19.68
CA ASN A 770 31.17 -49.48 -20.08
C ASN A 770 30.24 -49.71 -18.87
N VAL A 771 30.15 -48.72 -17.98
CA VAL A 771 29.18 -48.69 -16.89
C VAL A 771 28.15 -47.61 -17.18
N LEU A 772 26.88 -48.01 -17.25
CA LEU A 772 25.74 -47.13 -17.38
C LEU A 772 25.15 -46.85 -15.99
N GLY A 773 25.01 -45.58 -15.63
CA GLY A 773 24.34 -45.13 -14.41
C GLY A 773 23.11 -44.28 -14.74
N THR A 774 22.01 -44.51 -14.04
CA THR A 774 20.78 -43.74 -14.16
C THR A 774 20.38 -43.24 -12.78
N THR A 775 20.17 -41.93 -12.64
CA THR A 775 19.72 -41.26 -11.42
C THR A 775 18.41 -40.53 -11.71
N ILE A 776 17.36 -40.78 -10.93
CA ILE A 776 16.07 -40.07 -11.00
C ILE A 776 15.84 -39.36 -9.67
N ASP A 777 15.80 -38.03 -9.71
CA ASP A 777 15.47 -37.17 -8.57
C ASP A 777 14.01 -36.68 -8.69
N VAL A 778 13.25 -36.76 -7.61
CA VAL A 778 11.88 -36.20 -7.47
C VAL A 778 11.87 -35.25 -6.27
N GLN A 779 11.53 -33.98 -6.48
CA GLN A 779 11.57 -32.94 -5.44
C GLN A 779 10.18 -32.36 -5.16
N ASP A 780 9.89 -32.14 -3.88
CA ASP A 780 8.70 -31.46 -3.34
C ASP A 780 7.33 -32.03 -3.76
N GLN A 781 7.28 -33.24 -4.34
CA GLN A 781 6.04 -33.88 -4.77
C GLN A 781 5.28 -34.60 -3.64
N LEU A 782 6.01 -35.14 -2.66
CA LEU A 782 5.39 -35.89 -1.53
C LEU A 782 5.09 -34.98 -0.35
N ALA A 783 6.05 -34.12 0.01
CA ALA A 783 5.90 -33.06 1.00
C ALA A 783 6.94 -31.97 0.77
N ARG A 784 6.66 -30.76 1.25
CA ARG A 784 7.59 -29.63 1.16
C ARG A 784 8.91 -29.95 1.87
N GLY A 785 10.02 -29.75 1.17
CA GLY A 785 11.37 -30.04 1.64
C GLY A 785 11.79 -31.50 1.47
N THR A 786 11.02 -32.34 0.77
CA THR A 786 11.39 -33.74 0.50
C THR A 786 12.03 -33.91 -0.88
N LYS A 787 13.08 -34.72 -0.94
CA LYS A 787 13.72 -35.17 -2.19
C LYS A 787 13.90 -36.67 -2.16
N LEU A 788 13.39 -37.35 -3.18
CA LEU A 788 13.56 -38.79 -3.36
C LEU A 788 14.46 -39.05 -4.58
N THR A 789 15.48 -39.89 -4.43
CA THR A 789 16.45 -40.22 -5.47
C THR A 789 16.50 -41.73 -5.70
N PHE A 790 16.38 -42.16 -6.94
CA PHE A 790 16.61 -43.54 -7.38
C PHE A 790 17.89 -43.59 -8.21
N ASP A 791 18.92 -44.27 -7.72
CA ASP A 791 20.16 -44.52 -8.44
C ASP A 791 20.21 -45.99 -8.90
N SER A 792 20.61 -46.23 -10.14
CA SER A 792 20.89 -47.56 -10.67
C SER A 792 22.19 -47.54 -11.47
N THR A 793 22.99 -48.61 -11.36
CA THR A 793 24.14 -48.82 -12.24
C THR A 793 24.14 -50.22 -12.84
N TYR A 794 24.55 -50.31 -14.10
CA TYR A 794 24.67 -51.55 -14.84
C TYR A 794 25.99 -51.58 -15.61
N ALA A 795 26.80 -52.60 -15.36
CA ALA A 795 28.04 -52.88 -16.06
C ALA A 795 27.84 -54.12 -16.96
N PRO A 796 27.53 -53.96 -18.26
CA PRO A 796 27.14 -55.07 -19.13
C PRO A 796 28.23 -56.13 -19.29
N HIS A 797 29.50 -55.72 -19.28
CA HIS A 797 30.67 -56.57 -19.51
C HIS A 797 30.97 -57.57 -18.38
N ILE A 798 30.47 -57.33 -17.17
CA ILE A 798 30.60 -58.23 -16.00
C ILE A 798 29.23 -58.65 -15.42
N GLY A 799 28.13 -58.23 -16.04
CA GLY A 799 26.76 -58.52 -15.58
C GLY A 799 26.39 -57.88 -14.23
N LYS A 800 27.25 -57.02 -13.66
CA LYS A 800 27.05 -56.44 -12.33
C LYS A 800 25.98 -55.36 -12.37
N ARG A 801 25.02 -55.44 -11.45
CA ARG A 801 23.93 -54.47 -11.23
C ARG A 801 23.97 -53.97 -9.80
N SER A 802 23.73 -52.69 -9.60
CA SER A 802 23.42 -52.13 -8.29
C SER A 802 22.30 -51.12 -8.40
N ALA A 803 21.55 -50.96 -7.31
CA ALA A 803 20.53 -49.94 -7.20
C ALA A 803 20.55 -49.38 -5.78
N LYS A 804 20.19 -48.11 -5.63
CA LYS A 804 20.16 -47.40 -4.36
C LYS A 804 18.97 -46.45 -4.35
N VAL A 805 18.21 -46.47 -3.27
CA VAL A 805 17.11 -45.53 -3.03
C VAL A 805 17.55 -44.55 -1.94
N LYS A 806 17.37 -43.26 -2.16
CA LYS A 806 17.67 -42.21 -1.16
C LYS A 806 16.43 -41.36 -0.92
N ALA A 807 16.19 -41.03 0.33
CA ALA A 807 15.18 -40.07 0.77
C ALA A 807 15.87 -38.98 1.60
N GLU A 808 15.64 -37.74 1.24
CA GLU A 808 16.14 -36.55 1.92
C GLU A 808 14.95 -35.70 2.37
N TRP A 809 15.03 -35.16 3.58
CA TRP A 809 14.09 -34.18 4.10
C TRP A 809 14.83 -33.00 4.72
N VAL A 810 14.40 -31.79 4.37
CA VAL A 810 15.04 -30.53 4.76
C VAL A 810 14.01 -29.57 5.33
N ASN A 811 14.35 -28.99 6.48
CA ASN A 811 13.66 -27.84 7.05
C ASN A 811 14.69 -26.81 7.56
N PRO A 812 14.27 -25.63 8.07
CA PRO A 812 15.21 -24.60 8.53
C PRO A 812 16.16 -25.02 9.66
N ASN A 813 15.84 -26.07 10.43
CA ASN A 813 16.56 -26.49 11.64
C ASN A 813 17.21 -27.87 11.51
N ALA A 814 16.85 -28.67 10.51
CA ALA A 814 17.30 -30.05 10.37
C ALA A 814 17.33 -30.50 8.90
N LYS A 815 18.32 -31.34 8.58
CA LYS A 815 18.42 -32.07 7.32
C LYS A 815 18.66 -33.55 7.60
N VAL A 816 17.76 -34.41 7.15
CA VAL A 816 17.78 -35.86 7.37
C VAL A 816 17.89 -36.57 6.03
N ASN A 817 18.75 -37.58 5.95
CA ASN A 817 18.99 -38.41 4.77
C ASN A 817 18.90 -39.87 5.18
N ALA A 818 18.17 -40.66 4.42
CA ALA A 818 18.13 -42.10 4.53
C ALA A 818 18.44 -42.70 3.16
N ASP A 819 19.29 -43.71 3.09
CA ASP A 819 19.50 -44.44 1.85
C ASP A 819 19.65 -45.95 2.05
N VAL A 820 19.22 -46.71 1.04
CA VAL A 820 19.24 -48.16 1.05
C VAL A 820 19.88 -48.65 -0.24
N SER A 821 21.02 -49.34 -0.12
CA SER A 821 21.64 -50.05 -1.24
C SER A 821 20.99 -51.42 -1.41
N LEU A 822 20.74 -51.84 -2.65
CA LEU A 822 19.98 -53.04 -3.00
C LEU A 822 20.86 -54.19 -3.55
N ASP A 823 22.17 -54.12 -3.38
CA ASP A 823 23.15 -55.12 -3.85
C ASP A 823 23.56 -56.10 -2.75
N GLY A 824 23.53 -57.42 -3.02
CA GLY A 824 24.26 -58.48 -2.30
C GLY A 824 24.14 -58.60 -0.76
N GLY A 825 23.29 -57.80 -0.12
CA GLY A 825 23.18 -57.61 1.32
C GLY A 825 22.85 -56.14 1.62
N PRO A 826 21.56 -55.79 1.84
CA PRO A 826 21.15 -54.39 1.86
C PRO A 826 21.81 -53.64 3.02
N VAL A 827 22.36 -52.47 2.72
CA VAL A 827 22.92 -51.55 3.72
C VAL A 827 22.01 -50.35 3.83
N VAL A 828 21.52 -50.08 5.03
CA VAL A 828 20.71 -48.91 5.35
C VAL A 828 21.61 -47.85 5.97
N ASN A 829 21.74 -46.69 5.34
CA ASN A 829 22.47 -45.55 5.89
C ASN A 829 21.48 -44.47 6.33
N LEU A 830 21.70 -43.92 7.52
CA LEU A 830 20.94 -42.81 8.08
C LEU A 830 21.91 -41.69 8.45
N ALA A 831 21.59 -40.46 8.06
CA ALA A 831 22.37 -39.28 8.42
C ALA A 831 21.45 -38.11 8.77
N ALA A 832 21.71 -37.41 9.87
CA ALA A 832 20.96 -36.24 10.28
C ALA A 832 21.92 -35.12 10.66
N VAL A 833 21.59 -33.89 10.27
CA VAL A 833 22.30 -32.67 10.68
C VAL A 833 21.28 -31.69 11.26
N PHE A 834 21.52 -31.24 12.48
CA PHE A 834 20.70 -30.27 13.18
C PHE A 834 21.45 -28.95 13.28
N GLY A 835 20.76 -27.84 13.00
CA GLY A 835 21.30 -26.49 13.09
C GLY A 835 20.59 -25.66 14.15
N HIS A 836 21.37 -24.96 14.98
CA HIS A 836 20.84 -23.97 15.93
C HIS A 836 21.81 -22.78 16.02
N GLY A 837 21.37 -21.61 15.55
CA GLY A 837 22.25 -20.44 15.43
C GLY A 837 23.41 -20.71 14.48
N GLN A 838 24.65 -20.54 14.96
CA GLN A 838 25.89 -20.82 14.21
C GLN A 838 26.39 -22.26 14.37
N TRP A 839 25.73 -23.08 15.20
CA TRP A 839 26.15 -24.45 15.51
C TRP A 839 25.46 -25.48 14.64
N LEU A 840 26.22 -26.50 14.25
CA LEU A 840 25.76 -27.67 13.48
C LEU A 840 26.17 -28.94 14.22
N ILE A 841 25.23 -29.88 14.42
CA ILE A 841 25.50 -31.22 14.97
C ILE A 841 25.10 -32.24 13.92
N GLY A 842 26.04 -33.09 13.51
CA GLY A 842 25.82 -34.15 12.54
C GLY A 842 25.99 -35.53 13.16
N VAL A 843 25.13 -36.47 12.76
CA VAL A 843 25.28 -37.90 13.06
C VAL A 843 25.05 -38.70 11.79
N GLN A 844 25.86 -39.71 11.54
CA GLN A 844 25.68 -40.67 10.46
C GLN A 844 25.93 -42.09 10.94
N SER A 845 25.07 -43.03 10.57
CA SER A 845 25.28 -44.45 10.85
C SER A 845 24.82 -45.32 9.68
N GLY A 846 25.48 -46.47 9.50
CA GLY A 846 25.15 -47.46 8.49
C GLY A 846 24.97 -48.85 9.10
N LEU A 847 23.87 -49.54 8.80
CA LEU A 847 23.56 -50.89 9.24
C LEU A 847 23.61 -51.85 8.04
N ASP A 848 24.45 -52.87 8.13
CA ASP A 848 24.42 -54.00 7.21
C ASP A 848 23.32 -54.98 7.64
N VAL A 849 22.24 -55.06 6.87
CA VAL A 849 21.04 -55.82 7.24
C VAL A 849 21.28 -57.33 7.19
N ALA A 850 22.20 -57.80 6.35
CA ALA A 850 22.51 -59.22 6.20
C ALA A 850 23.34 -59.76 7.38
N SER A 851 24.28 -58.96 7.88
CA SER A 851 25.16 -59.33 8.99
C SER A 851 24.72 -58.80 10.36
N ASN A 852 23.71 -57.94 10.41
CA ASN A 852 23.25 -57.19 11.59
C ASN A 852 24.40 -56.45 12.30
N LYS A 853 25.37 -55.96 11.53
CA LYS A 853 26.54 -55.21 12.04
C LYS A 853 26.45 -53.76 11.61
N LEU A 854 26.81 -52.87 12.53
CA LEU A 854 27.03 -51.46 12.21
C LEU A 854 28.29 -51.35 11.34
N LYS A 855 28.12 -50.86 10.12
CA LYS A 855 29.19 -50.61 9.15
C LYS A 855 29.91 -49.29 9.43
N ALA A 856 29.20 -48.28 9.93
CA ALA A 856 29.79 -47.01 10.31
C ALA A 856 28.98 -46.29 11.39
N THR A 857 29.68 -45.55 12.26
CA THR A 857 29.09 -44.61 13.23
C THR A 857 29.96 -43.37 13.28
N ASN A 858 29.47 -42.27 12.73
CA ASN A 858 30.20 -41.01 12.60
C ASN A 858 29.45 -39.88 13.32
N PHE A 859 30.21 -39.02 13.98
CA PHE A 859 29.72 -37.84 14.67
C PHE A 859 30.47 -36.60 14.18
N ALA A 860 29.77 -35.48 14.07
CA ALA A 860 30.35 -34.21 13.64
C ALA A 860 29.79 -33.03 14.44
N LEU A 861 30.65 -32.07 14.75
CA LEU A 861 30.28 -30.77 15.32
C LEU A 861 30.87 -29.67 14.46
N GLY A 862 30.05 -28.70 14.07
CA GLY A 862 30.44 -27.58 13.24
C GLY A 862 30.03 -26.24 13.83
N HIS A 863 30.82 -25.21 13.55
CA HIS A 863 30.51 -23.82 13.84
C HIS A 863 30.72 -22.97 12.58
N GLN A 864 29.69 -22.22 12.17
CA GLN A 864 29.69 -21.35 10.99
C GLN A 864 29.58 -19.88 11.38
N GLY A 865 30.72 -19.16 11.33
CA GLY A 865 30.77 -17.70 11.45
C GLY A 865 30.56 -17.01 10.09
N GLN A 866 30.60 -15.67 10.08
CA GLN A 866 30.43 -14.88 8.85
C GLN A 866 31.50 -15.17 7.78
N ASP A 867 32.76 -15.29 8.22
CA ASP A 867 33.91 -15.46 7.32
C ASP A 867 34.67 -16.77 7.54
N TYR A 868 34.27 -17.61 8.49
CA TYR A 868 34.97 -18.86 8.79
C TYR A 868 34.02 -20.02 9.10
N THR A 869 34.51 -21.24 8.92
CA THR A 869 33.80 -22.47 9.30
C THR A 869 34.79 -23.41 9.96
N VAL A 870 34.47 -23.87 11.17
CA VAL A 870 35.21 -24.92 11.87
C VAL A 870 34.34 -26.16 11.91
N HIS A 871 34.92 -27.32 11.62
CA HIS A 871 34.22 -28.59 11.66
C HIS A 871 35.12 -29.66 12.24
N THR A 872 34.66 -30.31 13.30
CA THR A 872 35.31 -31.45 13.93
C THR A 872 34.47 -32.69 13.71
N PHE A 873 35.12 -33.84 13.51
CA PHE A 873 34.43 -35.10 13.27
C PHE A 873 35.16 -36.27 13.92
N MET A 874 34.40 -37.32 14.19
CA MET A 874 34.85 -38.62 14.65
C MET A 874 34.19 -39.68 13.75
N ASN A 875 34.98 -40.49 13.06
CA ASN A 875 34.47 -41.63 12.29
C ASN A 875 34.81 -42.94 13.00
N ASN A 876 33.82 -43.82 13.11
CA ASN A 876 33.94 -45.18 13.65
C ASN A 876 34.62 -45.27 15.03
N ALA A 877 34.51 -44.21 15.84
CA ALA A 877 35.18 -44.06 17.13
C ALA A 877 36.72 -44.19 17.11
N SER A 878 37.35 -44.19 15.94
CA SER A 878 38.79 -44.42 15.78
C SER A 878 39.50 -43.33 14.98
N GLU A 879 38.80 -42.60 14.11
CA GLU A 879 39.38 -41.51 13.31
C GLU A 879 38.84 -40.17 13.79
N LEU A 880 39.72 -39.30 14.27
CA LEU A 880 39.40 -37.94 14.70
C LEU A 880 39.92 -36.95 13.68
N GLY A 881 39.15 -35.90 13.39
CA GLY A 881 39.61 -34.86 12.48
C GLY A 881 38.98 -33.50 12.73
N CYS A 882 39.66 -32.48 12.24
CA CYS A 882 39.25 -31.08 12.27
C CYS A 882 39.58 -30.42 10.93
N THR A 883 38.65 -29.63 10.41
CA THR A 883 38.84 -28.80 9.24
C THR A 883 38.43 -27.37 9.57
N VAL A 884 39.26 -26.41 9.16
CA VAL A 884 39.01 -24.98 9.30
C VAL A 884 39.00 -24.35 7.91
N PHE A 885 37.98 -23.56 7.60
CA PHE A 885 37.89 -22.71 6.42
C PHE A 885 37.80 -21.26 6.86
N HIS A 886 38.51 -20.35 6.21
CA HIS A 886 38.48 -18.93 6.51
C HIS A 886 38.58 -18.10 5.22
N ARG A 887 37.73 -17.08 5.08
CA ARG A 887 37.70 -16.13 3.98
C ARG A 887 37.99 -14.71 4.52
N PRO A 888 39.27 -14.36 4.73
CA PRO A 888 39.65 -13.06 5.28
C PRO A 888 39.38 -11.88 4.33
N ALA A 889 39.22 -12.14 3.02
CA ALA A 889 38.90 -11.14 2.02
C ALA A 889 38.07 -11.76 0.89
N LYS A 890 37.34 -10.93 0.12
CA LYS A 890 36.49 -11.41 -1.00
C LYS A 890 37.25 -12.24 -2.05
N ASN A 891 38.56 -12.03 -2.19
CA ASN A 891 39.42 -12.70 -3.15
C ASN A 891 40.36 -13.77 -2.54
N VAL A 892 40.29 -14.05 -1.23
CA VAL A 892 41.20 -14.98 -0.54
C VAL A 892 40.40 -16.01 0.26
N GLU A 893 40.68 -17.30 0.05
CA GLU A 893 40.13 -18.41 0.84
C GLU A 893 41.28 -19.28 1.37
N LEU A 894 41.22 -19.62 2.65
CA LEU A 894 42.21 -20.43 3.37
C LEU A 894 41.54 -21.67 3.97
N GLY A 895 42.26 -22.79 3.96
CA GLY A 895 41.81 -24.07 4.46
C GLY A 895 42.90 -24.78 5.26
N GLY A 896 42.54 -25.35 6.40
CA GLY A 896 43.39 -26.23 7.18
C GLY A 896 42.68 -27.54 7.48
N GLN A 897 43.40 -28.65 7.41
CA GLN A 897 42.90 -29.97 7.81
C GLN A 897 43.90 -30.63 8.77
N LEU A 898 43.35 -31.27 9.80
CA LEU A 898 44.07 -32.07 10.78
C LEU A 898 43.29 -33.37 10.98
N GLY A 899 43.97 -34.52 10.98
CA GLY A 899 43.35 -35.82 11.21
C GLY A 899 44.30 -36.76 11.94
N TRP A 900 43.76 -37.61 12.80
CA TRP A 900 44.51 -38.59 13.58
C TRP A 900 43.69 -39.85 13.78
N THR A 901 44.32 -41.01 13.63
CA THR A 901 43.71 -42.32 13.88
C THR A 901 44.23 -42.87 15.21
N ILE A 902 43.31 -43.25 16.10
CA ILE A 902 43.64 -43.81 17.41
C ILE A 902 44.49 -45.07 17.22
N GLY A 903 45.72 -45.06 17.75
CA GLY A 903 46.70 -46.14 17.62
C GLY A 903 47.73 -45.96 16.50
N ASP A 904 47.55 -44.98 15.61
CA ASP A 904 48.54 -44.60 14.61
C ASP A 904 49.50 -43.52 15.15
N LYS A 905 50.79 -43.63 14.79
CA LYS A 905 51.83 -42.63 15.13
C LYS A 905 51.87 -41.47 14.12
N THR A 906 51.13 -41.56 13.02
CA THR A 906 51.10 -40.55 11.97
C THR A 906 49.86 -39.67 12.07
N THR A 907 50.07 -38.36 12.03
CA THR A 907 48.98 -37.36 11.94
C THR A 907 48.87 -36.94 10.48
N ASN A 908 47.65 -36.71 9.97
CA ASN A 908 47.43 -36.08 8.68
C ASN A 908 47.26 -34.58 8.91
N PHE A 909 48.12 -33.75 8.30
CA PHE A 909 48.00 -32.29 8.39
C PHE A 909 48.19 -31.68 7.00
N GLY A 910 47.38 -30.67 6.69
CA GLY A 910 47.54 -29.92 5.45
C GLY A 910 47.00 -28.51 5.55
N LEU A 911 47.58 -27.63 4.73
CA LEU A 911 47.14 -26.26 4.52
C LEU A 911 46.85 -26.05 3.04
N ALA A 912 45.80 -25.30 2.73
CA ALA A 912 45.43 -24.93 1.38
C ALA A 912 45.01 -23.46 1.31
N ALA A 913 45.26 -22.83 0.17
CA ALA A 913 44.89 -21.46 -0.10
C ALA A 913 44.39 -21.31 -1.53
N LYS A 914 43.48 -20.37 -1.72
CA LYS A 914 42.95 -19.95 -3.02
C LYS A 914 42.91 -18.43 -3.07
N TYR A 915 43.42 -17.88 -4.16
CA TYR A 915 43.55 -16.43 -4.37
C TYR A 915 43.07 -16.02 -5.76
N SER A 916 42.22 -15.00 -5.85
CA SER A 916 41.59 -14.53 -7.09
C SER A 916 41.90 -13.04 -7.33
N PRO A 917 43.07 -12.68 -7.91
CA PRO A 917 43.47 -11.28 -8.11
C PRO A 917 42.54 -10.50 -9.07
N SER A 918 41.89 -11.19 -10.01
CA SER A 918 40.91 -10.62 -10.94
C SER A 918 39.78 -11.63 -11.21
N ALA A 919 38.74 -11.21 -11.94
CA ALA A 919 37.64 -12.11 -12.31
C ALA A 919 38.08 -13.28 -13.19
N ASP A 920 39.15 -13.10 -13.96
CA ASP A 920 39.60 -14.05 -14.98
C ASP A 920 40.73 -14.98 -14.50
N LEU A 921 41.36 -14.70 -13.35
CA LEU A 921 42.53 -15.42 -12.88
C LEU A 921 42.38 -15.95 -11.45
N LEU A 922 42.71 -17.22 -11.26
CA LEU A 922 42.58 -17.94 -9.99
C LEU A 922 43.83 -18.77 -9.69
N PHE A 923 44.41 -18.59 -8.51
CA PHE A 923 45.51 -19.41 -8.01
C PHE A 923 45.05 -20.31 -6.85
N ARG A 924 45.60 -21.52 -6.79
CA ARG A 924 45.40 -22.49 -5.71
C ARG A 924 46.74 -23.08 -5.28
N GLY A 925 46.90 -23.32 -3.99
CA GLY A 925 48.08 -23.97 -3.44
C GLY A 925 47.71 -24.84 -2.25
N LYS A 926 48.34 -26.01 -2.11
CA LYS A 926 48.22 -26.86 -0.93
C LYS A 926 49.54 -27.50 -0.56
N ILE A 927 49.72 -27.77 0.72
CA ILE A 927 50.85 -28.50 1.29
C ILE A 927 50.33 -29.51 2.30
N ASP A 928 50.94 -30.70 2.33
CA ASP A 928 50.69 -31.72 3.34
C ASP A 928 51.91 -31.95 4.24
N ASN A 929 51.72 -32.73 5.30
CA ASN A 929 52.77 -33.07 6.26
C ASN A 929 53.79 -34.12 5.76
N LYS A 930 53.66 -34.57 4.51
CA LYS A 930 54.69 -35.33 3.77
C LYS A 930 55.54 -34.39 2.90
N SER A 931 55.37 -33.08 3.07
CA SER A 931 56.06 -32.03 2.32
C SER A 931 55.76 -32.06 0.81
N ASN A 932 54.58 -32.57 0.42
CA ASN A 932 54.10 -32.45 -0.96
C ASN A 932 53.45 -31.08 -1.14
N VAL A 933 53.97 -30.30 -2.08
CA VAL A 933 53.39 -29.02 -2.49
C VAL A 933 52.68 -29.24 -3.82
N ALA A 934 51.44 -28.75 -3.91
CA ALA A 934 50.70 -28.71 -5.17
C ALA A 934 50.18 -27.30 -5.45
N LEU A 935 50.41 -26.83 -6.67
CA LEU A 935 50.00 -25.51 -7.15
C LEU A 935 49.12 -25.68 -8.39
N ALA A 936 48.11 -24.82 -8.53
CA ALA A 936 47.31 -24.73 -9.74
C ALA A 936 46.96 -23.27 -10.07
N ALA A 937 46.95 -22.95 -11.36
CA ALA A 937 46.52 -21.66 -11.88
C ALA A 937 45.44 -21.87 -12.94
N THR A 938 44.28 -21.24 -12.76
CA THR A 938 43.17 -21.27 -13.70
C THR A 938 42.97 -19.87 -14.30
N HIS A 939 42.94 -19.80 -15.63
CA HIS A 939 42.69 -18.58 -16.39
C HIS A 939 41.43 -18.76 -17.24
N SER A 940 40.48 -17.84 -17.12
CA SER A 940 39.29 -17.77 -17.95
C SER A 940 39.62 -16.95 -19.18
N LEU A 941 39.81 -17.62 -20.33
CA LEU A 941 40.21 -16.97 -21.58
C LEU A 941 39.07 -16.12 -22.17
N ASN A 942 37.83 -16.53 -21.91
CA ASN A 942 36.60 -15.81 -22.18
C ASN A 942 35.48 -16.38 -21.29
N LYS A 943 34.23 -15.95 -21.52
CA LYS A 943 33.05 -16.44 -20.79
C LYS A 943 32.82 -17.96 -20.88
N ASP A 944 33.35 -18.61 -21.93
CA ASP A 944 33.02 -20.00 -22.27
C ASP A 944 34.20 -20.96 -22.02
N VAL A 945 35.45 -20.48 -21.93
CA VAL A 945 36.67 -21.33 -21.88
C VAL A 945 37.53 -21.02 -20.66
N LYS A 946 37.88 -22.07 -19.91
CA LYS A 946 38.85 -22.02 -18.79
C LYS A 946 40.01 -22.97 -19.01
N LEU A 947 41.23 -22.46 -18.83
CA LEU A 947 42.46 -23.23 -18.87
C LEU A 947 43.04 -23.34 -17.46
N THR A 948 43.38 -24.54 -17.01
CA THR A 948 43.99 -24.80 -15.70
C THR A 948 45.32 -25.54 -15.86
N ALA A 949 46.41 -24.97 -15.36
CA ALA A 949 47.69 -25.66 -15.22
C ALA A 949 47.89 -26.09 -13.76
N SER A 950 48.41 -27.30 -13.52
CA SER A 950 48.70 -27.77 -12.17
C SER A 950 50.04 -28.51 -12.09
N THR A 951 50.72 -28.38 -10.96
CA THR A 951 51.95 -29.10 -10.65
C THR A 951 51.93 -29.60 -9.21
N GLN A 952 52.56 -30.75 -8.95
CA GLN A 952 52.81 -31.28 -7.62
C GLN A 952 54.24 -31.79 -7.52
N PHE A 953 54.93 -31.49 -6.43
CA PHE A 953 56.31 -31.92 -6.16
C PHE A 953 56.56 -32.07 -4.65
N ALA A 954 57.49 -32.94 -4.27
CA ALA A 954 57.93 -33.10 -2.87
C ALA A 954 59.13 -32.19 -2.57
N LEU A 955 59.12 -31.48 -1.45
CA LEU A 955 60.24 -30.62 -1.03
C LEU A 955 61.47 -31.40 -0.53
N THR A 956 61.30 -32.69 -0.21
CA THR A 956 62.35 -33.55 0.38
C THR A 956 63.19 -34.31 -0.65
N GLY A 957 63.04 -34.04 -1.95
CA GLY A 957 63.94 -34.56 -2.99
C GLY A 957 63.78 -36.04 -3.35
N ALA A 958 62.69 -36.71 -2.95
CA ALA A 958 62.43 -38.09 -3.33
C ALA A 958 62.08 -38.22 -4.83
N GLU A 959 62.93 -38.90 -5.60
CA GLU A 959 62.74 -39.18 -7.03
C GLU A 959 61.39 -39.89 -7.28
N GLY A 960 60.62 -39.39 -8.26
CA GLY A 960 59.35 -40.00 -8.70
C GLY A 960 58.04 -39.28 -8.30
N THR A 961 58.09 -38.12 -7.65
CA THR A 961 56.89 -37.42 -7.12
C THR A 961 56.43 -36.18 -7.91
N GLN A 962 57.12 -35.80 -8.98
CA GLN A 962 56.74 -34.65 -9.80
C GLN A 962 55.59 -35.01 -10.75
N LYS A 963 54.46 -34.31 -10.62
CA LYS A 963 53.31 -34.43 -11.52
C LYS A 963 53.01 -33.09 -12.13
N PHE A 964 52.77 -33.08 -13.43
CA PHE A 964 52.28 -31.92 -14.17
C PHE A 964 50.97 -32.29 -14.87
N GLY A 965 50.07 -31.32 -15.01
CA GLY A 965 48.90 -31.52 -15.84
C GLY A 965 48.22 -30.25 -16.29
N LEU A 966 47.46 -30.39 -17.37
CA LEU A 966 46.68 -29.34 -18.00
C LEU A 966 45.20 -29.74 -18.04
N GLY A 967 44.33 -28.78 -17.77
CA GLY A 967 42.88 -28.92 -17.83
C GLY A 967 42.27 -27.85 -18.73
N LEU A 968 41.38 -28.24 -19.63
CA LEU A 968 40.58 -27.36 -20.46
C LEU A 968 39.11 -27.61 -20.19
N GLU A 969 38.38 -26.58 -19.77
CA GLU A 969 36.94 -26.62 -19.55
C GLU A 969 36.24 -25.68 -20.55
N TYR A 970 35.25 -26.20 -21.28
CA TYR A 970 34.44 -25.45 -22.22
C TYR A 970 32.95 -25.50 -21.83
N THR A 971 32.31 -24.35 -21.68
CA THR A 971 30.89 -24.21 -21.35
C THR A 971 30.30 -23.02 -22.13
N PRO A 972 29.72 -23.26 -23.33
CA PRO A 972 29.17 -22.22 -24.19
C PRO A 972 27.85 -21.60 -23.72
#